data_AF-A0A6A1VRC3-F1
#
_entry.id   AF-A0A6A1VRC3-F1
#
_cell.length_a   1.000
_cell.length_b   1.000
_cell.length_c   1.000
_cell.angle_alpha   90.00
_cell.angle_beta   90.00
_cell.angle_gamma   90.00
#
_symmetry.space_group_name_H-M   'P 1'
#
loop_
_entity.id
_entity.type
_entity.pdbx_description
1 polymer ?
#
loop_
_entity_poly.entity_id
_entity_poly.type
_entity_poly.pdbx_seq_one_letter_code
_entity_poly.pdbx_strand_id
1 'polypeptide(L)'
;MSKLFARIAGYFSQRTLAGMDKAGNRYFTRKEEIDGIMKEKRWVAFKGEDDPTSIPVEWICWLNGQRKKAPTPEEMMELEARREQIQQHVARKVGGPDLKSFIQQFPAASEGDQVKEASDAMDGMRDSKERPTEKAKPVRPDQDLPKPGGGEYGEFYSLPALNDPKIDRLPYSIRILLESAIRNCDNFQVTKDDVEKIIDWENSSTKQVEIPFKPARVLLQDFTGVPAVVDLACIRDAMNDLGRDPRKIDPLFICLNTSIHIQVPVDLVVDHSVQVDVARSENALQVNMELEFRRNKERFAFLKWGSSAFHNMLVVPPGSGIVHQVNLEYLGRVVFNTYGILYPDSVVGTDSHTTMIDGLGVAGWGVGGIEAEATMLGEPMSMVLPGVVGFKLTGKLRDGVTTTDLVLTVTQMLRKHGVVGKFVEFYGEGMAELSLADRATIANMSPEYGATMGFFPVDHVTLQYLKLTGRNDETVSVIEAYLRANKMFVDYSEPQQQTVYSSYLQLDFADVEPCVSGPKRPHDRVPLKEMKADWHACLDSAVGFKGFGVPKEEQDKVVKFSFHGQPAELKHGSVVIAAITSCTNTSNPSVMLGAGLVAKKACEMGLQVKPWIKTSLAPGSGVVAKYLERSGLQRYLNEQGFHIVGYGCTTCIGNPGELDESVASAISENNIIAAAVLSGNRNFEGHVHPLTRANYLASPPLVVAYALAGTVDIDFDKEPIATGKDGKSVYFKDIWPSNEEITEVVQSSVLPDMFKSTYETMTKGNPMWNKLSVPSSTLYPWDPKSTYIHQPPYFKDMTVDPPGPHGVRDAYCLLKFGDSITTDHISPAGAIPKDSPSGKYLLERGVSPKDFNSYGSRRGNDEVMTRGAYANIRLFNKLLNREVGPRTIHIPTGDKLYVYDLAMRYKAAGQEKIVLAGEEYGSGSSRDWAAKGLALLGVKAVIAKSFERIHRSNLVGMGIIPLCFKPGEDVDTLGLTGHERYTVDLPRKISDIRPGQDVTVTTDTGKSFTCTARFDTEVLAQPSASVVIDICGRIAISGVGQREMITGVGRVAVFEMTTNCSAGGVGIF
;
A
#
# COMPACT_ATOMS: atom_id res chain seq x y z
N MET A 1 -51.56 12.42 0.35
CA MET A 1 -51.14 12.61 -1.06
C MET A 1 -51.81 13.79 -1.78
N SER A 2 -53.08 14.17 -1.52
CA SER A 2 -53.69 15.35 -2.18
C SER A 2 -53.03 16.70 -1.81
N LYS A 3 -52.53 16.87 -0.58
CA LYS A 3 -51.72 18.06 -0.20
C LYS A 3 -50.38 18.15 -0.95
N LEU A 4 -49.82 17.01 -1.37
CA LEU A 4 -48.59 16.94 -2.17
C LEU A 4 -48.91 17.29 -3.63
N PHE A 5 -50.02 16.79 -4.19
CA PHE A 5 -50.48 17.18 -5.53
C PHE A 5 -50.97 18.62 -5.62
N ALA A 6 -51.58 19.19 -4.57
CA ALA A 6 -51.92 20.61 -4.53
C ALA A 6 -50.69 21.52 -4.47
N ARG A 7 -49.63 21.08 -3.78
CA ARG A 7 -48.30 21.74 -3.84
C ARG A 7 -47.65 21.61 -5.21
N ILE A 8 -47.80 20.46 -5.88
CA ILE A 8 -47.28 20.23 -7.23
C ILE A 8 -48.09 21.04 -8.27
N ALA A 9 -49.42 21.10 -8.18
CA ALA A 9 -50.28 21.88 -9.07
C ALA A 9 -50.10 23.40 -8.89
N GLY A 10 -49.88 23.88 -7.66
CA GLY A 10 -49.45 25.26 -7.40
C GLY A 10 -48.07 25.57 -7.99
N TYR A 11 -47.21 24.56 -8.11
CA TYR A 11 -45.91 24.66 -8.79
C TYR A 11 -46.04 24.80 -10.32
N PHE A 12 -47.15 24.31 -10.92
CA PHE A 12 -47.40 24.38 -12.36
C PHE A 12 -48.30 25.54 -12.81
N SER A 13 -49.04 26.20 -11.92
CA SER A 13 -50.02 27.24 -12.28
C SER A 13 -49.42 28.60 -12.69
N GLN A 14 -48.10 28.78 -12.60
CA GLN A 14 -47.40 30.01 -13.00
C GLN A 14 -46.35 29.78 -14.11
N ARG A 15 -46.43 28.65 -14.80
CA ARG A 15 -45.46 28.24 -15.82
C ARG A 15 -45.99 28.58 -17.21
N THR A 16 -45.25 29.38 -17.98
CA THR A 16 -45.60 29.66 -19.38
C THR A 16 -44.95 28.59 -20.26
N LEU A 17 -45.73 27.89 -21.08
CA LEU A 17 -45.18 26.96 -22.08
C LEU A 17 -44.44 27.79 -23.14
N ALA A 18 -43.13 27.60 -23.24
CA ALA A 18 -42.26 28.25 -24.22
C ALA A 18 -42.28 27.55 -25.58
N GLY A 19 -42.52 26.23 -25.60
CA GLY A 19 -42.69 25.46 -26.82
C GLY A 19 -42.60 23.96 -26.59
N MET A 20 -42.68 23.21 -27.67
CA MET A 20 -42.59 21.75 -27.68
C MET A 20 -41.66 21.32 -28.81
N ASP A 21 -40.82 20.32 -28.58
CA ASP A 21 -40.03 19.72 -29.66
C ASP A 21 -40.78 18.57 -30.33
N LYS A 22 -40.18 18.01 -31.39
CA LYS A 22 -40.73 16.88 -32.14
C LYS A 22 -40.83 15.59 -31.33
N ALA A 23 -40.02 15.42 -30.28
CA ALA A 23 -40.11 14.31 -29.34
C ALA A 23 -41.28 14.47 -28.35
N GLY A 24 -41.93 15.64 -28.36
CA GLY A 24 -43.06 15.96 -27.49
C GLY A 24 -42.65 16.48 -26.11
N ASN A 25 -41.35 16.77 -25.91
CA ASN A 25 -40.87 17.41 -24.69
C ASN A 25 -41.39 18.84 -24.63
N ARG A 26 -41.85 19.24 -23.44
CA ARG A 26 -42.47 20.55 -23.23
C ARG A 26 -41.52 21.45 -22.47
N TYR A 27 -41.21 22.59 -23.05
CA TYR A 27 -40.29 23.56 -22.49
C TYR A 27 -41.09 24.69 -21.87
N PHE A 28 -40.72 25.08 -20.66
CA PHE A 28 -41.45 26.09 -19.91
C PHE A 28 -40.50 27.15 -19.37
N THR A 29 -41.06 28.34 -19.17
CA THR A 29 -40.39 29.47 -18.54
C THR A 29 -41.28 30.09 -17.46
N ARG A 30 -40.66 30.65 -16.43
CA ARG A 30 -41.31 31.53 -15.44
C ARG A 30 -40.37 32.66 -15.10
N LYS A 31 -40.92 33.87 -15.14
CA LYS A 31 -40.25 35.06 -14.64
C LYS A 31 -40.67 35.27 -13.19
N GLU A 32 -39.69 35.40 -12.31
CA GLU A 32 -39.90 35.61 -10.89
C GLU A 32 -38.98 36.74 -10.41
N GLU A 33 -39.52 37.63 -9.60
CA GLU A 33 -38.75 38.71 -8.99
C GLU A 33 -38.09 38.17 -7.72
N ILE A 34 -36.76 38.19 -7.68
CA ILE A 34 -35.97 37.74 -6.52
C ILE A 34 -34.99 38.87 -6.20
N ASP A 35 -35.09 39.42 -4.99
CA ASP A 35 -34.26 40.53 -4.50
C ASP A 35 -34.29 41.78 -5.40
N GLY A 36 -35.48 42.14 -5.93
CA GLY A 36 -35.68 43.29 -6.82
C GLY A 36 -35.15 43.12 -8.25
N ILE A 37 -34.72 41.90 -8.60
CA ILE A 37 -34.22 41.55 -9.93
C ILE A 37 -35.15 40.49 -10.55
N MET A 38 -35.68 40.78 -11.73
CA MET A 38 -36.46 39.81 -12.51
C MET A 38 -35.54 38.71 -13.06
N LYS A 39 -35.71 37.48 -12.59
CA LYS A 39 -34.99 36.28 -13.08
C LYS A 39 -35.92 35.39 -13.89
N GLU A 40 -35.39 34.79 -14.95
CA GLU A 40 -36.12 33.84 -15.79
C GLU A 40 -35.61 32.42 -15.53
N LYS A 41 -36.50 31.57 -15.02
CA LYS A 41 -36.24 30.13 -14.86
C LYS A 41 -36.76 29.38 -16.07
N ARG A 42 -36.02 28.40 -16.54
CA ARG A 42 -36.36 27.57 -17.71
C ARG A 42 -36.19 26.10 -17.37
N TRP A 43 -37.09 25.25 -17.85
CA TRP A 43 -37.01 23.81 -17.65
C TRP A 43 -37.74 23.05 -18.75
N VAL A 44 -37.45 21.77 -18.86
CA VAL A 44 -38.07 20.83 -19.80
C VAL A 44 -38.82 19.77 -19.01
N ALA A 45 -39.99 19.39 -19.51
CA ALA A 45 -40.73 18.22 -19.07
C ALA A 45 -40.69 17.19 -20.21
N PHE A 46 -40.10 16.04 -19.92
CA PHE A 46 -39.99 14.94 -20.87
C PHE A 46 -41.32 14.22 -21.02
N LYS A 47 -41.58 13.71 -22.23
CA LYS A 47 -42.76 12.90 -22.52
C LYS A 47 -42.38 11.40 -22.46
N GLY A 48 -42.09 10.86 -21.27
CA GLY A 48 -41.78 9.43 -21.06
C GLY A 48 -40.47 9.16 -20.32
N GLU A 49 -39.99 7.90 -20.35
CA GLU A 49 -38.70 7.43 -19.78
C GLU A 49 -37.50 7.56 -20.76
N ASP A 50 -37.55 8.50 -21.71
CA ASP A 50 -36.50 8.64 -22.71
C ASP A 50 -35.26 9.40 -22.21
N ASP A 51 -34.10 8.98 -22.73
CA ASP A 51 -32.75 9.46 -22.45
C ASP A 51 -32.61 11.00 -22.62
N PRO A 52 -32.04 11.74 -21.65
CA PRO A 52 -31.77 13.19 -21.74
C PRO A 52 -30.90 13.63 -22.93
N THR A 53 -30.34 12.71 -23.72
CA THR A 53 -29.62 12.99 -24.97
C THR A 53 -30.52 13.42 -26.15
N SER A 54 -31.86 13.40 -26.00
CA SER A 54 -32.84 13.66 -27.07
C SER A 54 -33.28 15.12 -27.27
N ILE A 55 -32.78 16.07 -26.46
CA ILE A 55 -33.13 17.50 -26.57
C ILE A 55 -32.41 18.13 -27.77
N PRO A 56 -33.10 18.79 -28.71
CA PRO A 56 -32.44 19.52 -29.78
C PRO A 56 -31.50 20.61 -29.23
N VAL A 57 -30.30 20.74 -29.80
CA VAL A 57 -29.26 21.70 -29.34
C VAL A 57 -29.81 23.12 -29.17
N GLU A 58 -30.73 23.56 -30.01
CA GLU A 58 -31.38 24.86 -29.93
C GLU A 58 -32.18 25.06 -28.64
N TRP A 59 -32.83 23.99 -28.15
CA TRP A 59 -33.54 23.97 -26.89
C TRP A 59 -32.58 23.84 -25.70
N ILE A 60 -31.46 23.13 -25.84
CA ILE A 60 -30.36 23.10 -24.84
C ILE A 60 -29.78 24.52 -24.66
N CYS A 61 -29.45 25.19 -25.76
CA CYS A 61 -28.93 26.56 -25.74
C CYS A 61 -29.93 27.54 -25.11
N TRP A 62 -31.24 27.32 -25.32
CA TRP A 62 -32.27 28.11 -24.66
C TRP A 62 -32.38 27.78 -23.16
N LEU A 63 -32.39 26.52 -22.76
CA LEU A 63 -32.41 26.12 -21.35
C LEU A 63 -31.21 26.69 -20.58
N ASN A 64 -30.03 26.70 -21.20
CA ASN A 64 -28.78 27.21 -20.62
C ASN A 64 -28.62 28.74 -20.71
N GLY A 65 -29.64 29.47 -21.18
CA GLY A 65 -29.60 30.93 -21.30
C GLY A 65 -28.71 31.49 -22.41
N GLN A 66 -28.00 30.63 -23.16
CA GLN A 66 -27.19 31.01 -24.33
C GLN A 66 -28.04 31.60 -25.46
N ARG A 67 -29.32 31.19 -25.53
CA ARG A 67 -30.33 31.78 -26.43
C ARG A 67 -31.37 32.55 -25.63
N LYS A 68 -31.60 33.84 -25.96
CA LYS A 68 -32.56 34.68 -25.23
C LYS A 68 -34.03 34.30 -25.48
N LYS A 69 -34.39 33.90 -26.71
CA LYS A 69 -35.76 33.52 -27.09
C LYS A 69 -35.85 32.01 -27.34
N ALA A 70 -36.99 31.42 -27.02
CA ALA A 70 -37.26 30.02 -27.33
C ALA A 70 -37.22 29.81 -28.86
N PRO A 71 -36.72 28.66 -29.34
CA PRO A 71 -36.77 28.33 -30.77
C PRO A 71 -38.23 28.34 -31.27
N THR A 72 -38.50 28.99 -32.41
CA THR A 72 -39.83 28.90 -33.02
C THR A 72 -39.98 27.59 -33.81
N PRO A 73 -41.21 27.09 -34.00
CA PRO A 73 -41.45 25.90 -34.82
C PRO A 73 -40.89 26.04 -36.26
N GLU A 74 -41.00 27.24 -36.84
CA GLU A 74 -40.50 27.56 -38.19
C GLU A 74 -38.97 27.52 -38.27
N GLU A 75 -38.27 28.11 -37.28
CA GLU A 75 -36.81 28.05 -37.18
C GLU A 75 -36.30 26.63 -36.98
N MET A 76 -36.99 25.84 -36.16
CA MET A 76 -36.64 24.43 -35.94
C MET A 76 -36.81 23.63 -37.24
N MET A 77 -37.88 23.86 -38.00
CA MET A 77 -38.09 23.25 -39.31
C MET A 77 -36.99 23.61 -40.30
N GLU A 78 -36.58 24.87 -40.34
CA GLU A 78 -35.52 25.34 -41.25
C GLU A 78 -34.15 24.77 -40.87
N LEU A 79 -33.81 24.73 -39.58
CA LEU A 79 -32.55 24.19 -39.07
C LEU A 79 -32.46 22.67 -39.27
N GLU A 80 -33.57 21.96 -39.11
CA GLU A 80 -33.64 20.53 -39.39
C GLU A 80 -33.53 20.23 -40.90
N ALA A 81 -34.22 20.99 -41.76
CA ALA A 81 -34.06 20.88 -43.20
C ALA A 81 -32.61 21.18 -43.64
N ARG A 82 -31.94 22.12 -42.97
CA ARG A 82 -30.54 22.46 -43.21
C ARG A 82 -29.58 21.39 -42.69
N ARG A 83 -29.88 20.74 -41.55
CA ARG A 83 -29.15 19.56 -41.04
C ARG A 83 -29.31 18.37 -41.96
N GLU A 84 -30.51 18.11 -42.49
CA GLU A 84 -30.74 17.09 -43.52
C GLU A 84 -29.96 17.40 -44.80
N GLN A 85 -29.96 18.65 -45.27
CA GLN A 85 -29.15 19.05 -46.42
C GLN A 85 -27.65 18.89 -46.16
N ILE A 86 -27.15 19.24 -44.98
CA ILE A 86 -25.75 19.05 -44.59
C ILE A 86 -25.42 17.56 -44.49
N GLN A 87 -26.29 16.74 -43.89
CA GLN A 87 -26.13 15.28 -43.84
C GLN A 87 -26.13 14.67 -45.24
N GLN A 88 -27.00 15.13 -46.14
CA GLN A 88 -27.01 14.71 -47.54
C GLN A 88 -25.77 15.20 -48.31
N HIS A 89 -25.23 16.38 -47.97
CA HIS A 89 -24.02 16.94 -48.58
C HIS A 89 -22.75 16.21 -48.09
N VAL A 90 -22.70 15.86 -46.80
CA VAL A 90 -21.67 15.02 -46.19
C VAL A 90 -21.73 13.61 -46.76
N ALA A 91 -22.93 13.00 -46.86
CA ALA A 91 -23.12 11.70 -47.49
C ALA A 91 -22.72 11.69 -48.98
N ARG A 92 -22.88 12.80 -49.70
CA ARG A 92 -22.39 12.95 -51.09
C ARG A 92 -20.89 13.13 -51.20
N LYS A 93 -20.24 13.83 -50.25
CA LYS A 93 -18.77 14.02 -50.24
C LYS A 93 -17.99 12.79 -49.76
N VAL A 94 -18.59 11.93 -48.95
CA VAL A 94 -17.94 10.77 -48.34
C VAL A 94 -18.12 9.48 -49.18
N GLY A 95 -18.91 9.52 -50.26
CA GLY A 95 -18.95 8.46 -51.27
C GLY A 95 -19.57 7.15 -50.79
N GLY A 96 -20.90 7.09 -50.73
CA GLY A 96 -21.67 5.85 -50.59
C GLY A 96 -22.34 5.67 -49.22
N PRO A 97 -23.49 4.98 -49.15
CA PRO A 97 -24.48 5.20 -48.10
C PRO A 97 -24.45 4.07 -47.09
N ASP A 98 -23.74 4.25 -45.97
CA ASP A 98 -24.02 3.42 -44.80
C ASP A 98 -23.69 4.15 -43.49
N LEU A 99 -24.64 4.96 -43.04
CA LEU A 99 -24.68 5.46 -41.67
C LEU A 99 -25.36 4.46 -40.72
N LYS A 100 -25.95 3.38 -41.25
CA LYS A 100 -26.68 2.35 -40.48
C LYS A 100 -25.74 1.34 -39.83
N SER A 101 -24.54 1.10 -40.36
CA SER A 101 -23.51 0.28 -39.69
C SER A 101 -22.85 0.94 -38.48
N PHE A 102 -23.04 2.26 -38.29
CA PHE A 102 -22.47 2.98 -37.14
C PHE A 102 -23.42 3.10 -35.94
N ILE A 103 -24.74 2.96 -36.17
CA ILE A 103 -25.80 3.19 -35.15
C ILE A 103 -26.64 1.91 -34.96
N GLN A 104 -25.98 0.75 -35.02
CA GLN A 104 -26.54 -0.53 -34.61
C GLN A 104 -25.91 -0.98 -33.29
N GLN A 105 -25.92 -0.10 -32.28
CA GLN A 105 -25.65 -0.46 -30.90
C GLN A 105 -26.64 0.34 -30.03
N PHE A 106 -27.31 -0.33 -29.09
CA PHE A 106 -28.37 0.14 -28.17
C PHE A 106 -29.83 -0.10 -28.60
N PRO A 107 -30.50 -1.10 -28.00
CA PRO A 107 -31.97 -1.18 -27.94
C PRO A 107 -32.50 -0.65 -26.59
N ALA A 108 -33.64 0.04 -26.61
CA ALA A 108 -34.64 0.04 -25.55
C ALA A 108 -36.02 -0.08 -26.21
N ALA A 109 -36.91 -0.88 -25.62
CA ALA A 109 -38.23 -1.20 -26.16
C ALA A 109 -39.36 -0.75 -25.22
N SER A 110 -40.17 0.17 -25.75
CA SER A 110 -41.64 0.24 -25.79
C SER A 110 -42.52 0.11 -24.52
N GLU A 111 -43.12 1.25 -24.18
CA GLU A 111 -44.56 1.63 -24.26
C GLU A 111 -45.72 0.76 -23.68
N GLY A 112 -46.63 1.48 -23.01
CA GLY A 112 -48.08 1.44 -23.24
C GLY A 112 -48.94 1.07 -22.02
N ASP A 113 -50.16 1.58 -21.77
CA ASP A 113 -50.92 2.74 -22.26
C ASP A 113 -52.23 2.83 -21.41
N GLN A 114 -52.80 4.04 -21.29
CA GLN A 114 -54.25 4.37 -21.28
C GLN A 114 -55.23 4.28 -20.06
N VAL A 115 -55.78 5.49 -19.74
CA VAL A 115 -57.23 5.91 -19.66
C VAL A 115 -57.98 5.77 -18.30
N LYS A 116 -58.20 6.89 -17.56
CA LYS A 116 -59.43 7.76 -17.42
C LYS A 116 -60.62 7.04 -16.71
N GLU A 117 -61.51 7.65 -15.93
CA GLU A 117 -61.93 9.03 -15.63
C GLU A 117 -62.87 9.01 -14.40
N ALA A 118 -63.09 10.19 -13.81
CA ALA A 118 -64.27 10.69 -13.09
C ALA A 118 -64.45 10.39 -11.58
N SER A 119 -64.74 11.51 -10.91
CA SER A 119 -64.74 11.84 -9.49
C SER A 119 -66.14 11.85 -8.86
N ASP A 120 -66.22 11.76 -7.52
CA ASP A 120 -66.56 12.87 -6.61
C ASP A 120 -67.25 12.36 -5.32
N ALA A 121 -66.76 12.83 -4.16
CA ALA A 121 -67.55 13.34 -3.03
C ALA A 121 -66.78 13.31 -1.69
N MET A 122 -66.35 14.51 -1.27
CA MET A 122 -66.37 15.11 0.07
C MET A 122 -65.70 14.49 1.31
N ASP A 123 -64.80 15.33 1.84
CA ASP A 123 -64.22 15.45 3.18
C ASP A 123 -65.08 15.07 4.40
N GLY A 124 -64.41 14.52 5.41
CA GLY A 124 -64.84 14.55 6.80
C GLY A 124 -63.85 13.90 7.78
N MET A 125 -63.33 14.69 8.72
CA MET A 125 -62.78 14.33 10.04
C MET A 125 -61.27 14.04 10.23
N ARG A 126 -60.63 15.07 10.79
CA ARG A 126 -59.68 15.15 11.93
C ARG A 126 -59.01 13.87 12.52
N ASP A 127 -57.71 14.10 12.75
CA ASP A 127 -56.89 13.81 13.95
C ASP A 127 -56.18 12.46 14.17
N SER A 128 -54.92 12.63 14.62
CA SER A 128 -53.98 11.70 15.29
C SER A 128 -53.09 10.79 14.41
N LYS A 129 -51.78 11.11 14.39
CA LYS A 129 -50.66 10.26 14.88
C LYS A 129 -49.32 10.56 14.17
N GLU A 130 -48.32 10.83 15.01
CA GLU A 130 -46.88 10.54 14.90
C GLU A 130 -46.14 10.80 13.58
N ARG A 131 -45.21 11.76 13.62
CA ARG A 131 -44.23 12.03 12.56
C ARG A 131 -43.13 10.95 12.58
N PRO A 132 -42.78 10.34 11.43
CA PRO A 132 -41.51 9.63 11.27
C PRO A 132 -40.34 10.63 11.27
N THR A 133 -39.23 10.21 11.85
CA THR A 133 -37.95 10.91 11.93
C THR A 133 -37.47 11.41 10.55
N GLU A 134 -36.98 12.65 10.52
CA GLU A 134 -36.34 13.26 9.36
C GLU A 134 -35.15 12.40 8.90
N LYS A 135 -35.17 12.01 7.61
CA LYS A 135 -33.99 11.42 6.95
C LYS A 135 -32.87 12.46 6.97
N ALA A 136 -31.72 12.10 7.55
CA ALA A 136 -30.55 12.96 7.64
C ALA A 136 -30.08 13.40 6.24
N LYS A 137 -29.85 14.71 6.08
CA LYS A 137 -29.21 15.29 4.88
C LYS A 137 -27.69 15.05 4.96
N PRO A 138 -26.98 14.87 3.82
CA PRO A 138 -25.52 14.79 3.81
C PRO A 138 -24.88 16.08 4.34
N VAL A 139 -23.75 15.94 5.05
CA VAL A 139 -22.94 17.06 5.54
C VAL A 139 -22.23 17.66 4.33
N ARG A 140 -22.46 18.95 4.04
CA ARG A 140 -21.70 19.69 3.02
C ARG A 140 -20.40 20.21 3.65
N PRO A 141 -19.34 20.45 2.86
CA PRO A 141 -18.23 21.30 3.30
C PRO A 141 -18.79 22.61 3.88
N ASP A 142 -18.22 23.07 4.98
CA ASP A 142 -18.77 24.14 5.79
C ASP A 142 -18.00 25.46 5.66
N GLN A 143 -16.84 25.45 5.01
CA GLN A 143 -15.99 26.63 4.82
C GLN A 143 -15.26 26.66 3.47
N ASP A 144 -15.22 27.84 2.86
CA ASP A 144 -14.35 28.16 1.73
C ASP A 144 -12.96 28.57 2.23
N LEU A 145 -11.90 28.05 1.60
CA LEU A 145 -10.53 28.45 1.92
C LEU A 145 -10.12 29.67 1.07
N PRO A 146 -9.93 30.87 1.67
CA PRO A 146 -9.65 32.08 0.93
C PRO A 146 -8.24 32.08 0.31
N LYS A 147 -8.11 32.66 -0.88
CA LYS A 147 -6.83 32.85 -1.57
C LYS A 147 -6.22 34.24 -1.28
N PRO A 148 -4.91 34.35 -1.01
CA PRO A 148 -4.23 35.63 -0.98
C PRO A 148 -4.38 36.37 -2.32
N GLY A 149 -5.05 37.53 -2.32
CA GLY A 149 -5.31 38.33 -3.52
C GLY A 149 -6.72 38.22 -4.12
N GLY A 150 -7.63 37.46 -3.48
CA GLY A 150 -9.04 37.34 -3.88
C GLY A 150 -9.36 36.03 -4.61
N GLY A 151 -10.55 35.49 -4.37
CA GLY A 151 -10.97 34.14 -4.79
C GLY A 151 -10.75 33.09 -3.71
N GLU A 152 -11.03 31.83 -4.03
CA GLU A 152 -10.99 30.69 -3.11
C GLU A 152 -10.14 29.56 -3.70
N TYR A 153 -9.44 28.82 -2.84
CA TYR A 153 -8.67 27.64 -3.25
C TYR A 153 -9.55 26.39 -3.38
N GLY A 154 -10.63 26.32 -2.61
CA GLY A 154 -11.56 25.20 -2.53
C GLY A 154 -12.31 25.19 -1.20
N GLU A 155 -13.30 24.33 -1.11
CA GLU A 155 -14.08 24.07 0.11
C GLU A 155 -13.37 23.02 0.98
N PHE A 156 -13.57 23.06 2.29
CA PHE A 156 -13.08 22.03 3.20
C PHE A 156 -14.02 21.80 4.39
N TYR A 157 -13.83 20.66 5.07
CA TYR A 157 -14.47 20.37 6.34
C TYR A 157 -13.62 20.93 7.47
N SER A 158 -14.16 21.91 8.20
CA SER A 158 -13.46 22.65 9.24
C SER A 158 -13.53 21.92 10.58
N LEU A 159 -12.41 21.34 11.03
CA LEU A 159 -12.34 20.74 12.37
C LEU A 159 -12.66 21.75 13.48
N PRO A 160 -12.15 23.01 13.44
CA PRO A 160 -12.49 24.02 14.44
C PRO A 160 -13.99 24.35 14.51
N ALA A 161 -14.74 24.20 13.42
CA ALA A 161 -16.17 24.50 13.38
C ALA A 161 -17.03 23.55 14.24
N LEU A 162 -16.49 22.37 14.61
CA LEU A 162 -17.13 21.46 15.57
C LEU A 162 -17.24 22.06 16.98
N ASN A 163 -16.46 23.11 17.30
CA ASN A 163 -16.48 23.81 18.58
C ASN A 163 -16.28 22.89 19.81
N ASP A 164 -15.54 21.79 19.65
CA ASP A 164 -15.19 20.88 20.74
C ASP A 164 -13.73 21.13 21.20
N PRO A 165 -13.50 21.51 22.48
CA PRO A 165 -12.16 21.77 23.00
C PRO A 165 -11.25 20.54 23.03
N LYS A 166 -11.78 19.32 22.89
CA LYS A 166 -10.97 18.09 22.81
C LYS A 166 -10.12 18.04 21.55
N ILE A 167 -10.60 18.62 20.44
CA ILE A 167 -9.92 18.60 19.14
C ILE A 167 -8.52 19.20 19.25
N ASP A 168 -8.38 20.28 20.02
CA ASP A 168 -7.14 20.99 20.24
C ASP A 168 -6.07 20.17 20.97
N ARG A 169 -6.50 19.14 21.72
CA ARG A 169 -5.62 18.23 22.48
C ARG A 169 -5.26 16.97 21.71
N LEU A 170 -5.96 16.68 20.61
CA LEU A 170 -5.73 15.48 19.81
C LEU A 170 -4.33 15.50 19.18
N PRO A 171 -3.63 14.36 19.16
CA PRO A 171 -2.46 14.17 18.29
C PRO A 171 -2.77 14.51 16.84
N TYR A 172 -1.80 15.08 16.12
CA TYR A 172 -1.98 15.46 14.72
C TYR A 172 -2.38 14.27 13.84
N SER A 173 -1.78 13.12 14.12
CA SER A 173 -2.14 11.83 13.52
C SER A 173 -3.64 11.48 13.67
N ILE A 174 -4.25 11.76 14.82
CA ILE A 174 -5.67 11.51 15.08
C ILE A 174 -6.57 12.54 14.41
N ARG A 175 -6.11 13.79 14.25
CA ARG A 175 -6.85 14.83 13.50
C ARG A 175 -7.07 14.41 12.03
N ILE A 176 -6.12 13.69 11.43
CA ILE A 176 -6.28 13.14 10.07
C ILE A 176 -7.36 12.05 10.03
N LEU A 177 -7.39 11.14 11.01
CA LEU A 177 -8.45 10.13 11.11
C LEU A 177 -9.83 10.79 11.29
N LEU A 178 -9.89 11.84 12.11
CA LEU A 178 -11.11 12.60 12.37
C LEU A 178 -11.63 13.29 11.09
N GLU A 179 -10.76 13.95 10.34
CA GLU A 179 -11.13 14.57 9.05
C GLU A 179 -11.68 13.53 8.07
N SER A 180 -11.01 12.39 7.92
CA SER A 180 -11.47 11.33 7.04
C SER A 180 -12.85 10.80 7.45
N ALA A 181 -13.09 10.61 8.75
CA ALA A 181 -14.39 10.17 9.25
C ALA A 181 -15.50 11.21 8.99
N ILE A 182 -15.24 12.50 9.23
CA ILE A 182 -16.21 13.58 9.00
C ILE A 182 -16.59 13.67 7.52
N ARG A 183 -15.59 13.75 6.64
CA ARG A 183 -15.80 13.89 5.20
C ARG A 183 -16.53 12.69 4.59
N ASN A 184 -16.33 11.50 5.13
CA ASN A 184 -16.94 10.27 4.63
C ASN A 184 -18.17 9.81 5.42
N CYS A 185 -18.69 10.61 6.36
CA CYS A 185 -19.84 10.26 7.19
C CYS A 185 -21.13 10.16 6.34
N ASP A 186 -21.50 8.93 6.00
CA ASP A 186 -22.68 8.59 5.20
C ASP A 186 -23.81 7.97 6.03
N ASN A 187 -23.59 7.76 7.34
CA ASN A 187 -24.46 7.02 8.26
C ASN A 187 -24.75 5.59 7.80
N PHE A 188 -23.83 5.00 7.05
CA PHE A 188 -23.88 3.61 6.60
C PHE A 188 -22.53 2.92 6.80
N GLN A 189 -21.51 3.27 6.01
CA GLN A 189 -20.13 2.77 6.17
C GLN A 189 -19.36 3.55 7.25
N VAL A 190 -19.65 4.84 7.39
CA VAL A 190 -19.09 5.70 8.43
C VAL A 190 -20.24 6.41 9.13
N THR A 191 -20.39 6.16 10.44
CA THR A 191 -21.50 6.69 11.22
C THR A 191 -21.10 7.93 12.01
N LYS A 192 -22.11 8.71 12.43
CA LYS A 192 -21.88 9.80 13.38
C LYS A 192 -21.21 9.31 14.67
N ASP A 193 -21.58 8.14 15.17
CA ASP A 193 -21.00 7.57 16.38
C ASP A 193 -19.49 7.30 16.21
N ASP A 194 -19.05 6.96 15.00
CA ASP A 194 -17.62 6.78 14.72
C ASP A 194 -16.85 8.09 14.80
N VAL A 195 -17.43 9.20 14.33
CA VAL A 195 -16.85 10.54 14.48
C VAL A 195 -16.71 10.91 15.96
N GLU A 196 -17.76 10.71 16.75
CA GLU A 196 -17.76 10.99 18.19
C GLU A 196 -16.73 10.14 18.95
N LYS A 197 -16.56 8.86 18.59
CA LYS A 197 -15.50 7.98 19.14
C LYS A 197 -14.11 8.57 18.90
N ILE A 198 -13.85 9.14 17.73
CA ILE A 198 -12.53 9.73 17.39
C ILE A 198 -12.33 11.06 18.13
N ILE A 199 -13.36 11.90 18.26
CA ILE A 199 -13.28 13.13 19.06
C ILE A 199 -12.95 12.79 20.53
N ASP A 200 -13.52 11.72 21.08
CA ASP A 200 -13.26 11.23 22.44
C ASP A 200 -12.03 10.32 22.56
N TRP A 201 -11.05 10.43 21.64
CA TRP A 201 -9.88 9.55 21.52
C TRP A 201 -9.17 9.23 22.84
N GLU A 202 -8.98 10.22 23.73
CA GLU A 202 -8.28 10.04 25.01
C GLU A 202 -8.93 8.94 25.87
N ASN A 203 -10.25 8.82 25.81
CA ASN A 203 -10.99 7.77 26.53
C ASN A 203 -11.20 6.53 25.65
N SER A 204 -11.58 6.72 24.38
CA SER A 204 -12.03 5.64 23.51
C SER A 204 -10.88 4.74 23.05
N SER A 205 -9.66 5.28 22.86
CA SER A 205 -8.47 4.49 22.52
C SER A 205 -8.10 3.47 23.60
N THR A 206 -8.33 3.79 24.89
CA THR A 206 -8.08 2.86 26.02
C THR A 206 -9.06 1.69 26.05
N LYS A 207 -10.23 1.85 25.44
CA LYS A 207 -11.28 0.84 25.33
C LYS A 207 -11.15 -0.02 24.08
N GLN A 208 -10.11 0.21 23.27
CA GLN A 208 -9.87 -0.49 22.02
C GLN A 208 -11.09 -0.45 21.07
N VAL A 209 -11.77 0.70 21.01
CA VAL A 209 -12.92 0.85 20.12
C VAL A 209 -12.49 0.79 18.65
N GLU A 210 -13.38 0.30 17.81
CA GLU A 210 -13.17 0.27 16.37
C GLU A 210 -13.67 1.54 15.70
N ILE A 211 -12.95 1.92 14.64
CA ILE A 211 -13.31 3.01 13.74
C ILE A 211 -13.13 2.57 12.27
N PRO A 212 -13.98 3.04 11.36
CA PRO A 212 -13.72 2.97 9.93
C PRO A 212 -12.71 4.07 9.53
N PHE A 213 -11.81 3.73 8.60
CA PHE A 213 -10.88 4.67 8.01
C PHE A 213 -10.88 4.53 6.48
N LYS A 214 -11.06 5.65 5.78
CA LYS A 214 -11.01 5.73 4.32
C LYS A 214 -9.77 6.54 3.91
N PRO A 215 -8.68 5.88 3.50
CA PRO A 215 -7.48 6.59 3.04
C PRO A 215 -7.76 7.33 1.73
N ALA A 216 -6.98 8.39 1.46
CA ALA A 216 -7.12 9.19 0.26
C ALA A 216 -6.64 8.47 -1.01
N ARG A 217 -5.67 7.55 -0.90
CA ARG A 217 -5.09 6.81 -2.03
C ARG A 217 -4.50 5.46 -1.60
N VAL A 218 -4.17 4.63 -2.59
CA VAL A 218 -3.49 3.33 -2.40
C VAL A 218 -2.17 3.29 -3.16
N LEU A 219 -1.15 2.70 -2.54
CA LEU A 219 0.20 2.54 -3.12
C LEU A 219 0.54 1.05 -3.31
N LEU A 220 1.02 0.69 -4.49
CA LEU A 220 1.41 -0.68 -4.85
C LEU A 220 2.86 -0.73 -5.32
N GLN A 221 3.49 -1.90 -5.13
CA GLN A 221 4.76 -2.26 -5.77
C GLN A 221 4.57 -3.55 -6.58
N ASP A 222 5.43 -3.88 -7.55
CA ASP A 222 5.12 -4.93 -8.54
C ASP A 222 4.97 -6.37 -8.01
N PHE A 223 5.61 -6.76 -6.89
CA PHE A 223 5.40 -8.08 -6.28
C PHE A 223 4.02 -8.24 -5.65
N THR A 224 3.37 -7.18 -5.16
CA THR A 224 2.01 -7.23 -4.59
C THR A 224 0.97 -6.62 -5.53
N GLY A 225 1.39 -5.76 -6.45
CA GLY A 225 0.55 -5.16 -7.47
C GLY A 225 0.17 -6.15 -8.55
N VAL A 226 1.05 -7.08 -8.93
CA VAL A 226 0.67 -8.18 -9.85
C VAL A 226 -0.49 -9.01 -9.29
N PRO A 227 -0.42 -9.61 -8.07
CA PRO A 227 -1.57 -10.35 -7.54
C PRO A 227 -2.80 -9.47 -7.31
N ALA A 228 -2.66 -8.19 -6.93
CA ALA A 228 -3.81 -7.30 -6.78
C ALA A 228 -4.54 -7.03 -8.11
N VAL A 229 -3.78 -6.81 -9.20
CA VAL A 229 -4.36 -6.64 -10.54
C VAL A 229 -4.93 -7.96 -11.08
N VAL A 230 -4.34 -9.12 -10.73
CA VAL A 230 -4.92 -10.45 -11.02
C VAL A 230 -6.27 -10.60 -10.33
N ASP A 231 -6.36 -10.25 -9.05
CA ASP A 231 -7.61 -10.35 -8.30
C ASP A 231 -8.68 -9.44 -8.91
N LEU A 232 -8.36 -8.16 -9.21
CA LEU A 232 -9.29 -7.26 -9.90
C LEU A 232 -9.73 -7.80 -11.28
N ALA A 233 -8.83 -8.42 -12.04
CA ALA A 233 -9.15 -9.05 -13.31
C ALA A 233 -10.11 -10.25 -13.13
N CYS A 234 -9.86 -11.11 -12.14
CA CYS A 234 -10.75 -12.23 -11.81
C CYS A 234 -12.11 -11.78 -11.29
N ILE A 235 -12.17 -10.69 -10.53
CA ILE A 235 -13.44 -10.11 -10.09
C ILE A 235 -14.25 -9.61 -11.30
N ARG A 236 -13.59 -9.02 -12.32
CA ARG A 236 -14.25 -8.66 -13.58
C ARG A 236 -14.80 -9.89 -14.31
N ASP A 237 -14.05 -10.98 -14.37
CA ASP A 237 -14.54 -12.22 -14.98
C ASP A 237 -15.73 -12.78 -14.20
N ALA A 238 -15.65 -12.82 -12.87
CA ALA A 238 -16.74 -13.30 -12.03
C ALA A 238 -18.02 -12.45 -12.18
N MET A 239 -17.88 -11.13 -12.29
CA MET A 239 -19.00 -10.23 -12.60
C MET A 239 -19.61 -10.50 -13.97
N ASN A 240 -18.77 -10.75 -14.98
CA ASN A 240 -19.22 -11.12 -16.31
C ASN A 240 -19.97 -12.47 -16.31
N ASP A 241 -19.44 -13.47 -15.59
CA ASP A 241 -20.07 -14.80 -15.46
C ASP A 241 -21.41 -14.74 -14.72
N LEU A 242 -21.57 -13.79 -13.78
CA LEU A 242 -22.84 -13.47 -13.13
C LEU A 242 -23.79 -12.60 -14.00
N GLY A 243 -23.41 -12.27 -15.23
CA GLY A 243 -24.19 -11.44 -16.15
C GLY A 243 -24.32 -9.99 -15.70
N ARG A 244 -23.29 -9.43 -15.04
CA ARG A 244 -23.21 -8.03 -14.60
C ARG A 244 -22.12 -7.28 -15.38
N ASP A 245 -22.16 -5.95 -15.34
CA ASP A 245 -21.16 -5.12 -16.02
C ASP A 245 -19.80 -5.17 -15.31
N PRO A 246 -18.74 -5.74 -15.93
CA PRO A 246 -17.42 -5.82 -15.32
C PRO A 246 -16.76 -4.44 -15.12
N ARG A 247 -17.19 -3.40 -15.84
CA ARG A 247 -16.62 -2.04 -15.72
C ARG A 247 -16.96 -1.36 -14.40
N LYS A 248 -17.92 -1.89 -13.64
CA LYS A 248 -18.18 -1.45 -12.26
C LYS A 248 -17.05 -1.84 -11.30
N ILE A 249 -16.24 -2.82 -11.68
CA ILE A 249 -15.02 -3.20 -10.97
C ILE A 249 -13.91 -2.30 -11.48
N ASP A 250 -13.74 -1.21 -10.76
CA ASP A 250 -12.78 -0.16 -11.01
C ASP A 250 -12.39 0.42 -9.65
N PRO A 251 -11.18 0.99 -9.46
CA PRO A 251 -10.82 1.76 -8.27
C PRO A 251 -11.67 3.02 -8.09
N LEU A 252 -12.97 2.85 -7.85
CA LEU A 252 -13.99 3.88 -7.84
C LEU A 252 -14.74 3.84 -6.52
N PHE A 253 -14.65 4.94 -5.79
CA PHE A 253 -15.49 5.18 -4.64
C PHE A 253 -16.93 5.44 -5.08
N ILE A 254 -17.87 4.67 -4.53
CA ILE A 254 -19.28 4.99 -4.62
C ILE A 254 -19.66 5.74 -3.35
N CYS A 255 -19.74 7.07 -3.43
CA CYS A 255 -20.43 7.85 -2.40
C CYS A 255 -21.94 7.70 -2.67
N LEU A 256 -22.61 6.79 -1.96
CA LEU A 256 -23.99 6.39 -2.28
C LEU A 256 -25.05 7.50 -2.13
N ASN A 257 -24.71 8.71 -1.67
CA ASN A 257 -25.70 9.76 -1.39
C ASN A 257 -25.32 11.20 -1.76
N THR A 258 -24.18 11.41 -2.44
CA THR A 258 -23.82 12.72 -3.03
C THR A 258 -23.38 12.50 -4.46
N SER A 259 -23.79 13.36 -5.40
CA SER A 259 -23.36 13.33 -6.81
C SER A 259 -21.84 13.54 -7.03
N ILE A 260 -21.02 13.44 -5.98
CA ILE A 260 -19.57 13.62 -5.97
C ILE A 260 -18.93 12.26 -5.71
N HIS A 261 -18.21 11.74 -6.71
CA HIS A 261 -17.47 10.49 -6.63
C HIS A 261 -16.01 10.84 -6.26
N ILE A 262 -15.57 10.56 -5.03
CA ILE A 262 -14.16 10.81 -4.64
C ILE A 262 -13.32 9.60 -5.04
N GLN A 263 -12.75 9.61 -6.23
CA GLN A 263 -11.91 8.53 -6.76
C GLN A 263 -10.71 8.26 -5.82
N VAL A 264 -10.38 6.97 -5.55
CA VAL A 264 -9.18 6.58 -4.78
C VAL A 264 -8.06 6.31 -5.79
N PRO A 265 -7.06 7.21 -5.93
CA PRO A 265 -5.96 6.98 -6.85
C PRO A 265 -5.13 5.76 -6.43
N VAL A 266 -4.74 4.95 -7.41
CA VAL A 266 -3.85 3.81 -7.21
C VAL A 266 -2.56 4.07 -7.95
N ASP A 267 -1.47 4.25 -7.20
CA ASP A 267 -0.13 4.41 -7.75
C ASP A 267 0.64 3.11 -7.59
N LEU A 268 1.10 2.49 -8.68
CA LEU A 268 1.92 1.28 -8.68
C LEU A 268 3.33 1.59 -9.19
N VAL A 269 4.36 1.23 -8.42
CA VAL A 269 5.77 1.41 -8.82
C VAL A 269 6.45 0.07 -9.03
N VAL A 270 7.13 -0.10 -10.17
CA VAL A 270 7.86 -1.34 -10.48
C VAL A 270 9.32 -1.22 -10.05
N ASP A 271 9.68 -1.88 -8.95
CA ASP A 271 10.99 -1.73 -8.27
C ASP A 271 11.52 -3.01 -7.59
N HIS A 272 10.71 -4.06 -7.45
CA HIS A 272 11.10 -5.34 -6.83
C HIS A 272 11.64 -6.37 -7.83
N SER A 273 11.58 -6.09 -9.13
CA SER A 273 11.97 -7.02 -10.19
C SER A 273 13.46 -7.03 -10.54
N VAL A 274 14.18 -5.92 -10.32
CA VAL A 274 15.60 -5.81 -10.66
C VAL A 274 16.47 -6.60 -9.66
N GLN A 275 17.45 -7.33 -10.20
CA GLN A 275 18.42 -8.11 -9.44
C GLN A 275 19.83 -7.60 -9.74
N VAL A 276 20.75 -7.75 -8.79
CA VAL A 276 22.16 -7.40 -8.98
C VAL A 276 22.91 -8.56 -9.63
N ASP A 277 22.53 -8.89 -10.88
CA ASP A 277 23.19 -9.95 -11.66
C ASP A 277 24.65 -9.59 -11.96
N VAL A 278 24.87 -8.35 -12.40
CA VAL A 278 26.20 -7.76 -12.60
C VAL A 278 26.42 -6.65 -11.58
N ALA A 279 27.60 -6.65 -10.96
CA ALA A 279 28.07 -5.64 -10.03
C ALA A 279 29.49 -5.19 -10.43
N ARG A 280 29.99 -4.10 -9.84
CA ARG A 280 31.37 -3.61 -10.04
C ARG A 280 31.76 -3.38 -11.50
N SER A 281 30.82 -2.96 -12.34
CA SER A 281 31.06 -2.71 -13.76
C SER A 281 30.31 -1.47 -14.24
N GLU A 282 30.91 -0.73 -15.18
CA GLU A 282 30.29 0.45 -15.79
C GLU A 282 28.98 0.11 -16.52
N ASN A 283 28.87 -1.09 -17.09
CA ASN A 283 27.66 -1.55 -17.79
C ASN A 283 26.64 -2.27 -16.88
N ALA A 284 26.86 -2.33 -15.56
CA ALA A 284 26.03 -3.10 -14.64
C ALA A 284 24.55 -2.67 -14.70
N LEU A 285 24.27 -1.36 -14.65
CA LEU A 285 22.92 -0.81 -14.76
C LEU A 285 22.20 -1.31 -16.02
N GLN A 286 22.86 -1.19 -17.18
CA GLN A 286 22.27 -1.59 -18.46
C GLN A 286 21.96 -3.09 -18.49
N VAL A 287 22.94 -3.93 -18.13
CA VAL A 287 22.79 -5.38 -18.19
C VAL A 287 21.71 -5.86 -17.23
N ASN A 288 21.67 -5.33 -16.01
CA ASN A 288 20.66 -5.71 -15.02
C ASN A 288 19.25 -5.29 -15.47
N MET A 289 19.08 -4.09 -16.04
CA MET A 289 17.79 -3.66 -16.59
C MET A 289 17.35 -4.51 -17.79
N GLU A 290 18.27 -4.88 -18.68
CA GLU A 290 17.96 -5.77 -19.82
C GLU A 290 17.55 -7.19 -19.34
N LEU A 291 18.24 -7.72 -18.32
CA LEU A 291 17.90 -8.98 -17.69
C LEU A 291 16.52 -8.92 -17.01
N GLU A 292 16.25 -7.84 -16.28
CA GLU A 292 14.96 -7.57 -15.64
C GLU A 292 13.83 -7.57 -16.67
N PHE A 293 13.94 -6.80 -17.75
CA PHE A 293 12.90 -6.72 -18.79
C PHE A 293 12.67 -8.06 -19.49
N ARG A 294 13.73 -8.83 -19.74
CA ARG A 294 13.60 -10.15 -20.36
C ARG A 294 12.89 -11.14 -19.45
N ARG A 295 13.25 -11.19 -18.16
CA ARG A 295 12.68 -12.11 -17.16
C ARG A 295 11.22 -11.76 -16.85
N ASN A 296 10.87 -10.47 -16.85
CA ASN A 296 9.59 -9.98 -16.36
C ASN A 296 8.66 -9.43 -17.45
N LYS A 297 8.98 -9.66 -18.73
CA LYS A 297 8.22 -9.14 -19.88
C LYS A 297 6.70 -9.35 -19.75
N GLU A 298 6.28 -10.54 -19.35
CA GLU A 298 4.87 -10.88 -19.21
C GLU A 298 4.20 -10.13 -18.06
N ARG A 299 4.85 -10.08 -16.88
CA ARG A 299 4.37 -9.31 -15.72
C ARG A 299 4.24 -7.82 -16.04
N PHE A 300 5.23 -7.27 -16.76
CA PHE A 300 5.21 -5.86 -17.15
C PHE A 300 4.12 -5.58 -18.18
N ALA A 301 3.90 -6.47 -19.14
CA ALA A 301 2.77 -6.36 -20.06
C ALA A 301 1.43 -6.45 -19.33
N PHE A 302 1.32 -7.31 -18.32
CA PHE A 302 0.12 -7.42 -17.47
C PHE A 302 -0.16 -6.13 -16.68
N LEU A 303 0.84 -5.58 -15.99
CA LEU A 303 0.69 -4.31 -15.27
C LEU A 303 0.38 -3.13 -16.21
N LYS A 304 1.01 -3.11 -17.40
CA LYS A 304 0.71 -2.11 -18.42
C LYS A 304 -0.73 -2.24 -18.93
N TRP A 305 -1.23 -3.47 -19.13
CA TRP A 305 -2.65 -3.71 -19.40
C TRP A 305 -3.53 -3.15 -18.27
N GLY A 306 -3.20 -3.46 -17.01
CA GLY A 306 -3.92 -2.95 -15.84
C GLY A 306 -4.06 -1.42 -15.84
N SER A 307 -2.96 -0.70 -16.11
CA SER A 307 -2.98 0.77 -16.20
C SER A 307 -3.87 1.34 -17.31
N SER A 308 -4.18 0.54 -18.34
CA SER A 308 -5.09 0.92 -19.42
C SER A 308 -6.51 0.43 -19.22
N ALA A 309 -6.70 -0.63 -18.44
CA ALA A 309 -7.98 -1.32 -18.26
C ALA A 309 -8.76 -0.80 -17.04
N PHE A 310 -8.09 -0.23 -16.04
CA PHE A 310 -8.68 0.36 -14.84
C PHE A 310 -8.47 1.88 -14.84
N HIS A 311 -9.48 2.65 -14.43
CA HIS A 311 -9.31 4.08 -14.26
C HIS A 311 -8.49 4.36 -12.98
N ASN A 312 -7.83 5.52 -12.94
CA ASN A 312 -7.04 5.99 -11.79
C ASN A 312 -5.91 5.06 -11.31
N MET A 313 -5.50 4.12 -12.16
CA MET A 313 -4.33 3.27 -11.92
C MET A 313 -3.12 3.81 -12.68
N LEU A 314 -2.24 4.53 -11.98
CA LEU A 314 -0.96 4.94 -12.51
C LEU A 314 0.06 3.80 -12.32
N VAL A 315 0.75 3.41 -13.40
CA VAL A 315 1.89 2.49 -13.32
C VAL A 315 3.17 3.23 -13.68
N VAL A 316 4.06 3.35 -12.69
CA VAL A 316 5.41 3.86 -12.84
C VAL A 316 6.30 2.72 -13.36
N PRO A 317 6.92 2.88 -14.54
CA PRO A 317 7.63 1.80 -15.20
C PRO A 317 8.96 1.45 -14.52
N PRO A 318 9.53 0.26 -14.82
CA PRO A 318 10.81 -0.18 -14.26
C PRO A 318 11.95 0.80 -14.53
N GLY A 319 12.87 0.90 -13.57
CA GLY A 319 14.04 1.77 -13.67
C GLY A 319 13.77 3.24 -13.35
N SER A 320 12.59 3.58 -12.82
CA SER A 320 12.23 4.95 -12.43
C SER A 320 12.66 5.30 -11.00
N GLY A 321 12.71 4.30 -10.10
CA GLY A 321 13.00 4.47 -8.68
C GLY A 321 12.30 3.44 -7.81
N ILE A 322 12.55 3.51 -6.50
CA ILE A 322 11.93 2.69 -5.46
C ILE A 322 10.63 3.37 -4.98
N VAL A 323 9.59 2.58 -4.76
CA VAL A 323 8.22 2.99 -4.48
C VAL A 323 8.12 4.09 -3.42
N HIS A 324 8.85 3.97 -2.30
CA HIS A 324 8.75 4.92 -1.19
C HIS A 324 9.49 6.25 -1.43
N GLN A 325 10.61 6.22 -2.16
CA GLN A 325 11.33 7.45 -2.51
C GLN A 325 10.58 8.21 -3.61
N VAL A 326 10.06 7.50 -4.61
CA VAL A 326 9.15 8.06 -5.62
C VAL A 326 7.89 8.63 -4.96
N ASN A 327 7.36 7.95 -3.93
CA ASN A 327 6.23 8.46 -3.16
C ASN A 327 6.57 9.76 -2.45
N LEU A 328 7.71 9.85 -1.76
CA LEU A 328 8.14 11.06 -1.06
C LEU A 328 8.40 12.24 -2.02
N GLU A 329 9.13 11.98 -3.10
CA GLU A 329 9.62 13.00 -4.02
C GLU A 329 8.57 13.46 -5.05
N TYR A 330 7.58 12.61 -5.37
CA TYR A 330 6.64 12.88 -6.47
C TYR A 330 5.18 12.58 -6.12
N LEU A 331 4.85 11.35 -5.68
CA LEU A 331 3.45 10.94 -5.52
C LEU A 331 2.77 11.49 -4.26
N GLY A 332 3.49 11.93 -3.23
CA GLY A 332 2.89 12.53 -2.04
C GLY A 332 2.24 13.87 -2.36
N ARG A 333 0.95 14.01 -2.04
CA ARG A 333 0.19 15.25 -2.29
C ARG A 333 0.14 16.17 -1.07
N VAL A 334 0.26 15.63 0.14
CA VAL A 334 0.08 16.31 1.44
C VAL A 334 -1.34 16.83 1.66
N VAL A 335 -1.90 17.59 0.72
CA VAL A 335 -3.31 17.99 0.67
C VAL A 335 -3.83 17.72 -0.73
N PHE A 336 -4.95 16.99 -0.82
CA PHE A 336 -5.69 16.81 -2.05
C PHE A 336 -6.57 18.01 -2.34
N ASN A 337 -6.76 18.30 -3.63
CA ASN A 337 -7.84 19.15 -4.12
C ASN A 337 -8.61 18.35 -5.18
N THR A 338 -9.75 17.79 -4.81
CA THR A 338 -10.55 16.92 -5.70
C THR A 338 -11.92 17.53 -5.89
N TYR A 339 -12.21 17.97 -7.12
CA TYR A 339 -13.45 18.67 -7.47
C TYR A 339 -13.74 19.89 -6.58
N GLY A 340 -12.68 20.61 -6.18
CA GLY A 340 -12.80 21.79 -5.32
C GLY A 340 -12.84 21.48 -3.82
N ILE A 341 -12.76 20.21 -3.40
CA ILE A 341 -12.74 19.83 -1.98
C ILE A 341 -11.29 19.56 -1.54
N LEU A 342 -10.87 20.22 -0.46
CA LEU A 342 -9.56 20.09 0.16
C LEU A 342 -9.59 19.14 1.36
N TYR A 343 -8.64 18.19 1.41
CA TYR A 343 -8.50 17.23 2.50
C TYR A 343 -7.06 16.68 2.59
N PRO A 344 -6.62 16.13 3.74
CA PRO A 344 -5.25 15.66 3.92
C PRO A 344 -4.99 14.41 3.07
N ASP A 345 -3.78 14.30 2.54
CA ASP A 345 -3.29 13.05 1.96
C ASP A 345 -3.18 11.99 3.07
N SER A 346 -3.60 10.78 2.73
CA SER A 346 -3.40 9.57 3.52
C SER A 346 -3.31 8.38 2.60
N VAL A 347 -2.47 7.41 2.92
CA VAL A 347 -2.17 6.31 2.00
C VAL A 347 -1.99 4.99 2.73
N VAL A 348 -2.60 3.95 2.18
CA VAL A 348 -2.24 2.59 2.55
C VAL A 348 -1.50 1.93 1.39
N GLY A 349 -0.47 1.17 1.71
CA GLY A 349 0.36 0.54 0.70
C GLY A 349 0.52 -0.95 0.92
N THR A 350 0.67 -1.70 -0.17
CA THR A 350 0.97 -3.14 -0.12
C THR A 350 2.46 -3.42 0.13
N ASP A 351 3.11 -2.53 0.87
CA ASP A 351 4.48 -2.63 1.36
C ASP A 351 4.52 -2.09 2.80
N SER A 352 5.26 -2.77 3.69
CA SER A 352 5.29 -2.38 5.10
C SER A 352 5.89 -0.99 5.33
N HIS A 353 6.85 -0.55 4.51
CA HIS A 353 7.57 0.71 4.71
C HIS A 353 6.88 1.90 4.03
N THR A 354 5.60 1.77 3.64
CA THR A 354 4.77 2.91 3.22
C THR A 354 4.76 4.02 4.28
N THR A 355 5.00 3.67 5.55
CA THR A 355 5.24 4.58 6.67
C THR A 355 6.35 5.60 6.43
N MET A 356 7.25 5.39 5.46
CA MET A 356 8.25 6.40 5.07
C MET A 356 7.62 7.76 4.71
N ILE A 357 6.39 7.76 4.19
CA ILE A 357 5.68 9.00 3.83
C ILE A 357 5.21 9.79 5.05
N ASP A 358 5.17 9.17 6.24
CA ASP A 358 4.79 9.83 7.49
C ASP A 358 5.77 10.94 7.87
N GLY A 359 7.03 10.86 7.39
CA GLY A 359 8.01 11.92 7.50
C GLY A 359 7.60 13.23 6.81
N LEU A 360 6.74 13.14 5.79
CA LEU A 360 6.16 14.26 5.03
C LEU A 360 4.85 14.77 5.66
N GLY A 361 4.41 14.19 6.78
CA GLY A 361 3.12 14.52 7.43
C GLY A 361 1.90 13.95 6.72
N VAL A 362 2.08 12.89 5.93
CA VAL A 362 1.00 12.11 5.31
C VAL A 362 0.81 10.85 6.14
N ALA A 363 -0.40 10.61 6.68
CA ALA A 363 -0.64 9.39 7.44
C ALA A 363 -0.65 8.18 6.50
N GLY A 364 0.31 7.27 6.62
CA GLY A 364 0.31 6.06 5.82
C GLY A 364 1.02 4.85 6.40
N TRP A 365 0.56 3.66 6.03
CA TRP A 365 1.10 2.42 6.56
C TRP A 365 0.90 1.22 5.63
N GLY A 366 1.61 0.15 5.95
CA GLY A 366 1.51 -1.12 5.24
C GLY A 366 0.24 -1.90 5.56
N VAL A 367 -0.40 -2.42 4.51
CA VAL A 367 -1.56 -3.32 4.54
C VAL A 367 -1.32 -4.52 3.62
N GLY A 368 -2.15 -5.55 3.75
CA GLY A 368 -2.13 -6.68 2.81
C GLY A 368 -2.77 -6.32 1.46
N GLY A 369 -2.47 -7.12 0.43
CA GLY A 369 -3.07 -6.97 -0.91
C GLY A 369 -4.60 -6.92 -0.88
N ILE A 370 -5.22 -7.84 -0.14
CA ILE A 370 -6.69 -7.96 -0.02
C ILE A 370 -7.32 -6.70 0.61
N GLU A 371 -6.69 -6.14 1.64
CA GLU A 371 -7.17 -4.93 2.32
C GLU A 371 -7.01 -3.70 1.41
N ALA A 372 -5.91 -3.63 0.66
CA ALA A 372 -5.72 -2.61 -0.36
C ALA A 372 -6.75 -2.72 -1.49
N GLU A 373 -7.04 -3.93 -1.98
CA GLU A 373 -8.07 -4.18 -3.00
C GLU A 373 -9.47 -3.78 -2.51
N ALA A 374 -9.84 -4.14 -1.27
CA ALA A 374 -11.10 -3.71 -0.67
C ALA A 374 -11.20 -2.18 -0.58
N THR A 375 -10.10 -1.52 -0.21
CA THR A 375 -9.99 -0.06 -0.18
C THR A 375 -10.14 0.55 -1.58
N MET A 376 -9.53 -0.04 -2.61
CA MET A 376 -9.70 0.39 -4.01
C MET A 376 -11.17 0.33 -4.44
N LEU A 377 -11.91 -0.68 -3.97
CA LEU A 377 -13.34 -0.88 -4.26
C LEU A 377 -14.27 -0.05 -3.35
N GLY A 378 -13.72 0.84 -2.52
CA GLY A 378 -14.49 1.80 -1.71
C GLY A 378 -14.89 1.32 -0.31
N GLU A 379 -14.42 0.16 0.13
CA GLU A 379 -14.65 -0.30 1.50
C GLU A 379 -13.80 0.50 2.50
N PRO A 380 -14.37 0.99 3.62
CA PRO A 380 -13.56 1.51 4.71
C PRO A 380 -12.71 0.39 5.30
N MET A 381 -11.46 0.70 5.61
CA MET A 381 -10.67 -0.16 6.46
C MET A 381 -11.21 -0.11 7.88
N SER A 382 -11.28 -1.25 8.54
CA SER A 382 -11.69 -1.31 9.94
C SER A 382 -10.44 -1.45 10.81
N MET A 383 -10.27 -0.52 11.75
CA MET A 383 -9.12 -0.51 12.65
C MET A 383 -9.52 -0.18 14.08
N VAL A 384 -8.77 -0.75 15.04
CA VAL A 384 -8.84 -0.32 16.44
C VAL A 384 -8.23 1.08 16.53
N LEU A 385 -8.94 2.01 17.18
CA LEU A 385 -8.48 3.37 17.41
C LEU A 385 -7.17 3.33 18.22
N PRO A 386 -6.03 3.72 17.64
CA PRO A 386 -4.74 3.43 18.23
C PRO A 386 -4.39 4.41 19.35
N GLY A 387 -3.70 3.90 20.38
CA GLY A 387 -2.96 4.77 21.28
C GLY A 387 -1.81 5.44 20.53
N VAL A 388 -1.47 6.68 20.91
CA VAL A 388 -0.38 7.47 20.30
C VAL A 388 0.74 7.66 21.32
N VAL A 389 1.96 7.24 20.99
CA VAL A 389 3.16 7.45 21.80
C VAL A 389 3.83 8.74 21.35
N GLY A 390 3.91 9.73 22.23
CA GLY A 390 4.63 10.97 21.96
C GLY A 390 6.13 10.76 22.15
N PHE A 391 6.91 10.90 21.09
CA PHE A 391 8.37 10.76 21.13
C PHE A 391 9.04 12.13 21.02
N LYS A 392 9.54 12.64 22.15
CA LYS A 392 10.16 13.96 22.25
C LYS A 392 11.61 13.94 21.77
N LEU A 393 11.96 14.80 20.83
CA LEU A 393 13.31 15.00 20.33
C LEU A 393 13.86 16.35 20.82
N THR A 394 15.08 16.33 21.36
CA THR A 394 15.79 17.52 21.89
C THR A 394 17.26 17.50 21.49
N GLY A 395 17.93 18.65 21.60
CA GLY A 395 19.37 18.76 21.34
C GLY A 395 19.74 18.78 19.85
N LYS A 396 21.02 18.50 19.55
CA LYS A 396 21.61 18.43 18.21
C LYS A 396 22.48 17.18 18.06
N LEU A 397 22.51 16.58 16.88
CA LEU A 397 23.39 15.44 16.60
C LEU A 397 24.86 15.87 16.68
N ARG A 398 25.71 15.00 17.22
CA ARG A 398 27.16 15.22 17.30
C ARG A 398 27.80 15.05 15.92
N ASP A 399 28.97 15.68 15.75
CA ASP A 399 29.75 15.49 14.52
C ASP A 399 30.13 14.02 14.33
N GLY A 400 30.05 13.56 13.07
CA GLY A 400 30.31 12.18 12.69
C GLY A 400 29.16 11.19 12.99
N VAL A 401 28.06 11.61 13.62
CA VAL A 401 26.85 10.80 13.81
C VAL A 401 25.91 10.99 12.62
N THR A 402 25.40 9.89 12.07
CA THR A 402 24.51 9.90 10.91
C THR A 402 23.04 9.72 11.31
N THR A 403 22.15 10.06 10.39
CA THR A 403 20.71 9.76 10.49
C THR A 403 20.44 8.27 10.69
N THR A 404 21.26 7.40 10.09
CA THR A 404 21.12 5.95 10.28
C THR A 404 21.36 5.57 11.74
N ASP A 405 22.34 6.19 12.41
CA ASP A 405 22.61 5.95 13.83
C ASP A 405 21.43 6.39 14.71
N LEU A 406 20.82 7.53 14.36
CA LEU A 406 19.62 8.04 15.02
C LEU A 406 18.46 7.05 14.88
N VAL A 407 18.13 6.59 13.65
CA VAL A 407 16.99 5.68 13.47
C VAL A 407 17.22 4.32 14.13
N LEU A 408 18.44 3.78 14.13
CA LEU A 408 18.73 2.51 14.82
C LEU A 408 18.57 2.66 16.34
N THR A 409 18.94 3.82 16.90
CA THR A 409 18.73 4.15 18.32
C THR A 409 17.24 4.27 18.65
N VAL A 410 16.48 5.03 17.84
CA VAL A 410 15.02 5.17 17.98
C VAL A 410 14.33 3.80 17.87
N THR A 411 14.75 2.97 16.92
CA THR A 411 14.20 1.63 16.71
C THR A 411 14.39 0.75 17.96
N GLN A 412 15.58 0.76 18.56
CA GLN A 412 15.86 0.03 19.80
C GLN A 412 14.98 0.52 20.96
N MET A 413 14.86 1.83 21.14
CA MET A 413 14.06 2.42 22.23
C MET A 413 12.57 2.11 22.11
N LEU A 414 12.00 2.30 20.91
CA LEU A 414 10.58 2.05 20.64
C LEU A 414 10.24 0.56 20.75
N ARG A 415 11.13 -0.32 20.27
CA ARG A 415 10.94 -1.77 20.42
C ARG A 415 10.94 -2.18 21.89
N LYS A 416 11.84 -1.61 22.71
CA LYS A 416 11.89 -1.85 24.15
C LYS A 416 10.65 -1.33 24.89
N HIS A 417 10.07 -0.22 24.43
CA HIS A 417 8.86 0.36 25.01
C HIS A 417 7.58 -0.41 24.68
N GLY A 418 7.53 -1.07 23.51
CA GLY A 418 6.37 -1.86 23.09
C GLY A 418 5.29 -0.98 22.44
N VAL A 419 5.49 -0.67 21.16
CA VAL A 419 4.59 0.18 20.35
C VAL A 419 3.75 -0.58 19.33
N VAL A 420 3.65 -1.90 19.46
CA VAL A 420 2.83 -2.73 18.57
C VAL A 420 1.35 -2.32 18.63
N GLY A 421 0.77 -2.06 17.46
CA GLY A 421 -0.62 -1.62 17.30
C GLY A 421 -0.88 -0.17 17.73
N LYS A 422 0.17 0.62 17.97
CA LYS A 422 0.09 2.04 18.34
C LYS A 422 0.67 2.92 17.23
N PHE A 423 0.31 4.19 17.27
CA PHE A 423 1.01 5.24 16.51
C PHE A 423 2.16 5.79 17.34
N VAL A 424 3.21 6.25 16.67
CA VAL A 424 4.26 7.08 17.26
C VAL A 424 4.16 8.46 16.61
N GLU A 425 4.16 9.53 17.39
CA GLU A 425 4.17 10.91 16.89
C GLU A 425 5.38 11.64 17.46
N PHE A 426 6.22 12.17 16.57
CA PHE A 426 7.45 12.87 16.94
C PHE A 426 7.18 14.35 17.17
N TYR A 427 7.75 14.90 18.25
CA TYR A 427 7.58 16.30 18.64
C TYR A 427 8.80 16.83 19.40
N GLY A 428 8.83 18.14 19.69
CA GLY A 428 9.90 18.78 20.47
C GLY A 428 10.81 19.67 19.64
N GLU A 429 11.71 20.39 20.31
CA GLU A 429 12.60 21.38 19.68
C GLU A 429 13.58 20.78 18.67
N GLY A 430 13.98 19.51 18.87
CA GLY A 430 14.88 18.80 17.96
C GLY A 430 14.29 18.56 16.58
N MET A 431 12.97 18.72 16.41
CA MET A 431 12.30 18.57 15.10
C MET A 431 12.79 19.58 14.06
N ALA A 432 13.17 20.79 14.48
CA ALA A 432 13.68 21.84 13.60
C ALA A 432 15.11 21.54 13.07
N GLU A 433 15.85 20.66 13.75
CA GLU A 433 17.20 20.25 13.37
C GLU A 433 17.22 19.09 12.35
N LEU A 434 16.09 18.38 12.19
CA LEU A 434 15.96 17.26 11.26
C LEU A 434 15.51 17.73 9.89
N SER A 435 16.26 17.37 8.84
CA SER A 435 15.79 17.51 7.46
C SER A 435 14.61 16.57 7.19
N LEU A 436 13.84 16.84 6.14
CA LEU A 436 12.74 15.95 5.74
C LEU A 436 13.24 14.53 5.42
N ALA A 437 14.42 14.39 4.83
CA ALA A 437 15.00 13.08 4.57
C ALA A 437 15.33 12.31 5.88
N ASP A 438 15.70 13.02 6.94
CA ASP A 438 15.94 12.41 8.25
C ASP A 438 14.65 11.87 8.87
N ARG A 439 13.57 12.67 8.80
CA ARG A 439 12.23 12.27 9.25
C ARG A 439 11.74 11.04 8.49
N ALA A 440 11.88 11.05 7.17
CA ALA A 440 11.50 9.93 6.31
C ALA A 440 12.30 8.65 6.64
N THR A 441 13.60 8.79 6.97
CA THR A 441 14.45 7.67 7.41
C THR A 441 13.91 7.06 8.71
N ILE A 442 13.53 7.88 9.69
CA ILE A 442 12.97 7.43 10.97
C ILE A 442 11.60 6.77 10.79
N ALA A 443 10.72 7.40 10.00
CA ALA A 443 9.38 6.92 9.71
C ALA A 443 9.37 5.61 8.92
N ASN A 444 10.35 5.42 8.02
CA ASN A 444 10.53 4.19 7.24
C ASN A 444 10.64 2.96 8.14
N MET A 445 11.37 3.05 9.25
CA MET A 445 11.63 1.91 10.15
C MET A 445 10.47 1.58 11.12
N SER A 446 9.29 2.18 10.94
CA SER A 446 8.09 1.90 11.77
C SER A 446 7.76 0.41 11.92
N PRO A 447 7.76 -0.39 10.84
CA PRO A 447 7.52 -1.83 10.97
C PRO A 447 8.56 -2.54 11.83
N GLU A 448 9.82 -2.08 11.83
CA GLU A 448 10.92 -2.71 12.55
C GLU A 448 10.85 -2.47 14.07
N TYR A 449 10.36 -1.31 14.53
CA TYR A 449 10.04 -1.10 15.94
C TYR A 449 8.61 -1.52 16.33
N GLY A 450 7.77 -1.82 15.34
CA GLY A 450 6.45 -2.45 15.48
C GLY A 450 5.27 -1.50 15.50
N ALA A 451 5.47 -0.20 15.35
CA ALA A 451 4.37 0.76 15.28
C ALA A 451 3.59 0.59 13.98
N THR A 452 2.32 1.00 13.99
CA THR A 452 1.56 1.10 12.74
C THR A 452 2.13 2.19 11.84
N MET A 453 2.56 3.32 12.41
CA MET A 453 3.14 4.45 11.70
C MET A 453 4.00 5.33 12.63
N GLY A 454 4.90 6.13 12.04
CA GLY A 454 5.85 7.00 12.75
C GLY A 454 5.75 8.43 12.24
N PHE A 455 4.82 9.20 12.82
CA PHE A 455 4.29 10.43 12.25
C PHE A 455 5.07 11.69 12.61
N PHE A 456 5.37 12.50 11.59
CA PHE A 456 5.96 13.83 11.71
C PHE A 456 4.97 14.87 11.19
N PRO A 457 4.37 15.72 12.05
CA PRO A 457 3.47 16.76 11.60
C PRO A 457 4.09 17.70 10.57
N VAL A 458 3.26 18.28 9.70
CA VAL A 458 3.72 19.22 8.67
C VAL A 458 4.16 20.54 9.31
N ASP A 459 5.35 21.00 8.94
CA ASP A 459 5.95 22.27 9.37
C ASP A 459 6.67 22.97 8.20
N HIS A 460 7.43 24.02 8.52
CA HIS A 460 8.20 24.77 7.52
C HIS A 460 9.27 23.94 6.79
N VAL A 461 9.87 22.92 7.42
CA VAL A 461 10.85 22.03 6.77
C VAL A 461 10.16 21.21 5.69
N THR A 462 8.95 20.73 5.97
CA THR A 462 8.12 20.03 4.98
C THR A 462 7.80 20.93 3.78
N LEU A 463 7.38 22.19 4.01
CA LEU A 463 7.08 23.14 2.92
C LEU A 463 8.33 23.45 2.07
N GLN A 464 9.50 23.62 2.70
CA GLN A 464 10.76 23.81 1.99
C GLN A 464 11.12 22.60 1.12
N TYR A 465 10.92 21.38 1.64
CA TYR A 465 11.15 20.16 0.86
C TYR A 465 10.20 20.05 -0.35
N LEU A 466 8.93 20.42 -0.21
CA LEU A 466 7.98 20.45 -1.33
C LEU A 466 8.45 21.41 -2.45
N LYS A 467 8.96 22.59 -2.08
CA LYS A 467 9.55 23.53 -3.05
C LYS A 467 10.82 22.96 -3.70
N LEU A 468 11.72 22.38 -2.89
CA LEU A 468 12.95 21.75 -3.36
C LEU A 468 12.67 20.64 -4.39
N THR A 469 11.63 19.86 -4.17
CA THR A 469 11.23 18.76 -5.06
C THR A 469 10.41 19.22 -6.28
N GLY A 470 10.24 20.53 -6.47
CA GLY A 470 9.66 21.11 -7.67
C GLY A 470 8.15 21.31 -7.63
N ARG A 471 7.50 21.15 -6.46
CA ARG A 471 6.09 21.56 -6.31
C ARG A 471 6.00 23.08 -6.41
N ASN A 472 4.98 23.57 -7.13
CA ASN A 472 4.85 25.00 -7.40
C ASN A 472 4.42 25.80 -6.14
N ASP A 473 4.73 27.09 -6.11
CA ASP A 473 4.45 27.94 -4.95
C ASP A 473 2.96 28.06 -4.61
N GLU A 474 2.07 27.97 -5.60
CA GLU A 474 0.62 28.02 -5.38
C GLU A 474 0.14 26.78 -4.63
N THR A 475 0.55 25.58 -5.05
CA THR A 475 0.25 24.32 -4.35
C THR A 475 0.79 24.34 -2.92
N VAL A 476 2.02 24.81 -2.71
CA VAL A 476 2.60 24.92 -1.36
C VAL A 476 1.80 25.91 -0.49
N SER A 477 1.35 27.02 -1.07
CA SER A 477 0.51 28.00 -0.36
C SER A 477 -0.86 27.44 0.01
N VAL A 478 -1.49 26.65 -0.87
CA VAL A 478 -2.75 25.94 -0.58
C VAL A 478 -2.56 24.97 0.59
N ILE A 479 -1.49 24.18 0.57
CA ILE A 479 -1.17 23.21 1.62
C ILE A 479 -1.03 23.91 2.97
N GLU A 480 -0.22 24.97 3.05
CA GLU A 480 -0.03 25.72 4.30
C GLU A 480 -1.35 26.33 4.78
N ALA A 481 -2.10 27.00 3.90
CA ALA A 481 -3.35 27.66 4.26
C ALA A 481 -4.39 26.66 4.79
N TYR A 482 -4.58 25.52 4.12
CA TYR A 482 -5.49 24.47 4.54
C TYR A 482 -5.09 23.88 5.90
N LEU A 483 -3.82 23.50 6.07
CA LEU A 483 -3.35 22.87 7.30
C LEU A 483 -3.41 23.84 8.48
N ARG A 484 -3.11 25.13 8.29
CA ARG A 484 -3.31 26.15 9.34
C ARG A 484 -4.79 26.31 9.69
N ALA A 485 -5.67 26.40 8.70
CA ALA A 485 -7.11 26.52 8.93
C ALA A 485 -7.69 25.35 9.73
N ASN A 486 -7.17 24.13 9.53
CA ASN A 486 -7.59 22.92 10.24
C ASN A 486 -6.76 22.57 11.48
N LYS A 487 -5.89 23.47 11.96
CA LYS A 487 -4.97 23.23 13.09
C LYS A 487 -4.11 21.96 12.91
N MET A 488 -3.68 21.67 11.68
CA MET A 488 -2.82 20.53 11.32
C MET A 488 -1.40 20.95 10.91
N PHE A 489 -1.03 22.22 11.11
CA PHE A 489 0.30 22.75 10.86
C PHE A 489 1.03 23.01 12.18
N VAL A 490 2.33 22.72 12.23
CA VAL A 490 3.21 23.02 13.38
C VAL A 490 4.13 24.19 13.03
N ASP A 491 4.04 25.25 13.82
CA ASP A 491 4.91 26.42 13.70
C ASP A 491 5.72 26.60 14.99
N TYR A 492 6.99 26.19 14.99
CA TYR A 492 7.85 26.25 16.19
C TYR A 492 8.19 27.67 16.65
N SER A 493 7.83 28.71 15.88
CA SER A 493 7.95 30.10 16.32
C SER A 493 6.80 30.55 17.22
N GLU A 494 5.68 29.80 17.21
CA GLU A 494 4.51 30.05 18.02
C GLU A 494 4.53 29.21 19.33
N PRO A 495 3.82 29.65 20.39
CA PRO A 495 3.63 28.84 21.58
C PRO A 495 2.94 27.51 21.21
N GLN A 496 3.65 26.39 21.44
CA GLN A 496 3.11 25.07 21.12
C GLN A 496 1.95 24.73 22.05
N GLN A 497 0.81 24.38 21.46
CA GLN A 497 -0.35 23.91 22.21
C GLN A 497 -0.06 22.50 22.76
N GLN A 498 -0.55 22.21 23.96
CA GLN A 498 -0.26 20.94 24.63
C GLN A 498 -1.09 19.79 24.03
N THR A 499 -0.46 19.00 23.17
CA THR A 499 -0.98 17.72 22.70
C THR A 499 -0.90 16.65 23.81
N VAL A 500 -1.93 15.81 23.92
CA VAL A 500 -1.95 14.69 24.87
C VAL A 500 -1.62 13.39 24.15
N TYR A 501 -0.72 12.60 24.75
CA TYR A 501 -0.31 11.31 24.24
C TYR A 501 -0.64 10.20 25.25
N SER A 502 -0.82 8.98 24.75
CA SER A 502 -1.10 7.81 25.59
C SER A 502 0.11 7.37 26.44
N SER A 503 1.32 7.64 25.95
CA SER A 503 2.57 7.48 26.70
C SER A 503 3.65 8.36 26.07
N TYR A 504 4.75 8.57 26.80
CA TYR A 504 5.79 9.52 26.44
C TYR A 504 7.17 8.84 26.46
N LEU A 505 7.99 9.17 25.47
CA LEU A 505 9.41 8.87 25.41
C LEU A 505 10.19 10.13 25.03
N GLN A 506 11.47 10.18 25.37
CA GLN A 506 12.35 11.28 25.00
C GLN A 506 13.72 10.75 24.59
N LEU A 507 14.33 11.42 23.61
CA LEU A 507 15.72 11.23 23.19
C LEU A 507 16.39 12.59 23.03
N ASP A 508 17.54 12.75 23.68
CA ASP A 508 18.48 13.82 23.36
C ASP A 508 19.41 13.33 22.25
N PHE A 509 19.55 14.11 21.18
CA PHE A 509 20.46 13.78 20.08
C PHE A 509 21.93 13.68 20.50
N ALA A 510 22.33 14.31 21.61
CA ALA A 510 23.67 14.18 22.16
C ALA A 510 24.01 12.74 22.61
N ASP A 511 23.00 11.95 22.98
CA ASP A 511 23.16 10.56 23.43
C ASP A 511 23.34 9.57 22.27
N VAL A 512 23.09 9.99 21.02
CA VAL A 512 23.24 9.14 19.84
C VAL A 512 24.73 9.01 19.52
N GLU A 513 25.20 7.78 19.34
CA GLU A 513 26.57 7.43 18.95
C GLU A 513 26.57 6.53 17.69
N PRO A 514 27.66 6.52 16.89
CA PRO A 514 27.77 5.68 15.70
C PRO A 514 27.54 4.20 16.02
N CYS A 515 26.75 3.53 15.19
CA CYS A 515 26.34 2.14 15.43
C CYS A 515 26.00 1.40 14.14
N VAL A 516 25.89 0.07 14.28
CA VAL A 516 25.27 -0.82 13.30
C VAL A 516 24.16 -1.62 14.00
N SER A 517 23.32 -2.32 13.25
CA SER A 517 22.36 -3.28 13.82
C SER A 517 22.53 -4.67 13.21
N GLY A 518 22.65 -5.71 14.04
CA GLY A 518 22.85 -7.07 13.59
C GLY A 518 23.30 -8.05 14.67
N PRO A 519 23.61 -9.31 14.30
CA PRO A 519 23.73 -9.81 12.92
C PRO A 519 22.43 -10.31 12.28
N LYS A 520 21.31 -10.39 13.03
CA LYS A 520 20.09 -11.07 12.55
C LYS A 520 18.78 -10.30 12.76
N ARG A 521 18.77 -9.17 13.48
CA ARG A 521 17.56 -8.35 13.67
C ARG A 521 17.86 -6.84 13.61
N PRO A 522 16.89 -6.00 13.19
CA PRO A 522 17.11 -4.55 13.03
C PRO A 522 17.26 -3.78 14.35
N HIS A 523 16.66 -4.28 15.43
CA HIS A 523 16.74 -3.67 16.76
C HIS A 523 17.92 -4.18 17.62
N ASP A 524 18.74 -5.09 17.08
CA ASP A 524 19.98 -5.54 17.71
C ASP A 524 21.10 -4.52 17.46
N ARG A 525 20.92 -3.30 17.97
CA ARG A 525 21.88 -2.19 17.85
C ARG A 525 23.19 -2.55 18.57
N VAL A 526 24.31 -2.30 17.89
CA VAL A 526 25.68 -2.47 18.37
C VAL A 526 26.43 -1.17 18.17
N PRO A 527 26.85 -0.47 19.25
CA PRO A 527 27.74 0.68 19.14
C PRO A 527 29.00 0.32 18.35
N LEU A 528 29.48 1.22 17.51
CA LEU A 528 30.59 0.93 16.58
C LEU A 528 31.86 0.46 17.32
N LYS A 529 32.16 1.09 18.46
CA LYS A 529 33.27 0.75 19.38
C LYS A 529 33.17 -0.66 20.00
N GLU A 530 31.98 -1.25 19.99
CA GLU A 530 31.69 -2.58 20.56
C GLU A 530 31.58 -3.66 19.49
N MET A 531 31.64 -3.30 18.20
CA MET A 531 31.37 -4.24 17.10
C MET A 531 32.26 -5.49 17.15
N LYS A 532 33.58 -5.31 17.32
CA LYS A 532 34.51 -6.44 17.43
C LYS A 532 34.21 -7.35 18.62
N ALA A 533 33.88 -6.77 19.78
CA ALA A 533 33.55 -7.54 20.98
C ALA A 533 32.22 -8.30 20.81
N ASP A 534 31.19 -7.66 20.26
CA ASP A 534 29.90 -8.29 19.96
C ASP A 534 30.05 -9.41 18.93
N TRP A 535 30.91 -9.23 17.93
CA TRP A 535 31.21 -10.24 16.92
C TRP A 535 31.79 -11.52 17.53
N HIS A 536 32.83 -11.40 18.36
CA HIS A 536 33.42 -12.56 19.03
C HIS A 536 32.42 -13.22 20.00
N ALA A 537 31.63 -12.43 20.73
CA ALA A 537 30.56 -12.95 21.58
C ALA A 537 29.49 -13.72 20.76
N CYS A 538 29.18 -13.27 19.55
CA CYS A 538 28.28 -13.96 18.63
C CYS A 538 28.86 -15.27 18.11
N LEU A 539 30.18 -15.37 17.89
CA LEU A 539 30.81 -16.65 17.50
C LEU A 539 30.71 -17.69 18.61
N ASP A 540 30.98 -17.28 19.85
CA ASP A 540 30.92 -18.14 21.05
C ASP A 540 29.50 -18.58 21.43
N SER A 541 28.52 -17.68 21.30
CA SER A 541 27.16 -17.91 21.80
C SER A 541 26.41 -19.01 21.04
N ALA A 542 25.57 -19.76 21.74
CA ALA A 542 24.71 -20.80 21.15
C ALA A 542 23.86 -20.24 20.00
N VAL A 543 23.53 -21.09 19.03
CA VAL A 543 22.77 -20.69 17.84
C VAL A 543 21.48 -19.97 18.22
N GLY A 544 21.38 -18.70 17.82
CA GLY A 544 20.27 -17.81 18.14
C GLY A 544 20.37 -16.50 17.36
N PHE A 545 19.70 -15.44 17.83
CA PHE A 545 19.77 -14.12 17.17
C PHE A 545 21.15 -13.46 17.28
N LYS A 546 21.82 -13.63 18.42
CA LYS A 546 23.18 -13.13 18.71
C LYS A 546 24.18 -14.28 18.91
N GLY A 547 24.04 -15.36 18.14
CA GLY A 547 24.88 -16.54 18.32
C GLY A 547 24.97 -17.45 17.10
N PHE A 548 26.17 -17.94 16.81
CA PHE A 548 26.49 -18.83 15.70
C PHE A 548 26.94 -20.23 16.14
N GLY A 549 27.32 -20.41 17.41
CA GLY A 549 27.77 -21.68 17.98
C GLY A 549 29.02 -22.25 17.31
N VAL A 550 30.02 -21.39 17.02
CA VAL A 550 31.27 -21.80 16.36
C VAL A 550 32.26 -22.30 17.41
N PRO A 551 32.75 -23.56 17.32
CA PRO A 551 33.75 -24.09 18.24
C PRO A 551 35.02 -23.22 18.27
N LYS A 552 35.63 -23.04 19.45
CA LYS A 552 36.77 -22.12 19.64
C LYS A 552 37.95 -22.42 18.72
N GLU A 553 38.21 -23.69 18.47
CA GLU A 553 39.25 -24.18 17.57
C GLU A 553 39.02 -23.82 16.08
N GLU A 554 37.79 -23.51 15.68
CA GLU A 554 37.43 -23.12 14.30
C GLU A 554 37.27 -21.59 14.14
N GLN A 555 37.27 -20.80 15.23
CA GLN A 555 36.98 -19.36 15.16
C GLN A 555 38.04 -18.57 14.36
N ASP A 556 39.30 -18.97 14.44
CA ASP A 556 40.42 -18.34 13.72
C ASP A 556 40.66 -18.93 12.32
N LYS A 557 39.73 -19.74 11.82
CA LYS A 557 39.87 -20.41 10.52
C LYS A 557 40.08 -19.41 9.39
N VAL A 558 41.10 -19.70 8.57
CA VAL A 558 41.42 -18.94 7.35
C VAL A 558 41.32 -19.86 6.14
N VAL A 559 40.45 -19.49 5.20
CA VAL A 559 40.24 -20.20 3.94
C VAL A 559 40.94 -19.44 2.84
N LYS A 560 41.95 -20.07 2.22
CA LYS A 560 42.65 -19.52 1.06
C LYS A 560 41.99 -20.04 -0.22
N PHE A 561 41.74 -19.15 -1.17
CA PHE A 561 41.15 -19.48 -2.46
C PHE A 561 41.74 -18.61 -3.57
N SER A 562 41.46 -18.95 -4.83
CA SER A 562 41.89 -18.17 -6.00
C SER A 562 40.69 -17.45 -6.59
N PHE A 563 40.70 -16.12 -6.57
CA PHE A 563 39.68 -15.28 -7.19
C PHE A 563 40.21 -14.77 -8.53
N HIS A 564 39.72 -15.33 -9.64
CA HIS A 564 40.18 -15.02 -11.00
C HIS A 564 41.72 -15.02 -11.17
N GLY A 565 42.42 -15.96 -10.50
CA GLY A 565 43.88 -16.09 -10.56
C GLY A 565 44.64 -15.26 -9.52
N GLN A 566 43.97 -14.46 -8.70
CA GLN A 566 44.58 -13.76 -7.57
C GLN A 566 44.36 -14.51 -6.24
N PRO A 567 45.39 -14.59 -5.37
CA PRO A 567 45.23 -15.19 -4.05
C PRO A 567 44.29 -14.35 -3.19
N ALA A 568 43.34 -15.01 -2.55
CA ALA A 568 42.33 -14.41 -1.69
C ALA A 568 42.15 -15.22 -0.41
N GLU A 569 41.70 -14.57 0.65
CA GLU A 569 41.47 -15.21 1.96
C GLU A 569 40.12 -14.78 2.53
N LEU A 570 39.39 -15.74 3.11
CA LEU A 570 38.19 -15.51 3.92
C LEU A 570 38.39 -16.06 5.33
N LYS A 571 37.80 -15.35 6.29
CA LYS A 571 37.67 -15.72 7.70
C LYS A 571 36.24 -15.52 8.15
N HIS A 572 35.91 -16.03 9.33
CA HIS A 572 34.69 -15.64 10.03
C HIS A 572 34.62 -14.10 10.13
N GLY A 573 33.50 -13.52 9.68
CA GLY A 573 33.28 -12.07 9.73
C GLY A 573 33.75 -11.33 8.47
N SER A 574 34.33 -12.02 7.50
CA SER A 574 34.69 -11.40 6.21
C SER A 574 33.44 -10.85 5.52
N VAL A 575 33.53 -9.59 5.09
CA VAL A 575 32.46 -8.93 4.33
C VAL A 575 32.52 -9.43 2.90
N VAL A 576 31.43 -10.03 2.41
CA VAL A 576 31.34 -10.53 1.02
C VAL A 576 30.29 -9.79 0.19
N ILE A 577 29.38 -9.07 0.85
CA ILE A 577 28.41 -8.16 0.23
C ILE A 577 28.47 -6.82 0.95
N ALA A 578 28.63 -5.74 0.19
CA ALA A 578 28.53 -4.38 0.70
C ALA A 578 27.60 -3.57 -0.21
N ALA A 579 26.39 -3.26 0.25
CA ALA A 579 25.35 -2.70 -0.60
C ALA A 579 24.83 -1.36 -0.07
N ILE A 580 25.04 -0.29 -0.84
CA ILE A 580 24.32 0.97 -0.66
C ILE A 580 22.99 0.81 -1.41
N THR A 581 21.92 0.55 -0.66
CA THR A 581 20.60 0.15 -1.16
C THR A 581 19.50 0.73 -0.27
N SER A 582 18.24 0.37 -0.57
CA SER A 582 17.01 0.76 0.14
C SER A 582 16.61 2.22 0.00
N CYS A 583 15.29 2.44 -0.09
CA CYS A 583 14.68 3.75 0.05
C CYS A 583 14.97 4.41 1.41
N THR A 584 15.25 3.63 2.46
CA THR A 584 15.53 4.11 3.82
C THR A 584 16.64 5.16 3.84
N ASN A 585 17.76 4.88 3.18
CA ASN A 585 18.94 5.77 3.22
C ASN A 585 19.22 6.44 1.86
N THR A 586 18.82 5.86 0.73
CA THR A 586 19.12 6.45 -0.59
C THR A 586 18.28 7.69 -0.91
N SER A 587 17.18 7.88 -0.19
CA SER A 587 16.38 9.12 -0.21
C SER A 587 17.03 10.27 0.56
N ASN A 588 18.12 10.02 1.31
CA ASN A 588 18.77 10.99 2.15
C ASN A 588 20.11 11.45 1.53
N PRO A 589 20.16 12.68 0.96
CA PRO A 589 21.37 13.17 0.32
C PRO A 589 22.58 13.27 1.25
N SER A 590 22.38 13.53 2.55
CA SER A 590 23.46 13.71 3.51
C SER A 590 24.30 12.45 3.64
N VAL A 591 23.67 11.29 3.82
CA VAL A 591 24.40 10.02 3.91
C VAL A 591 24.90 9.52 2.55
N MET A 592 24.20 9.82 1.45
CA MET A 592 24.64 9.43 0.12
C MET A 592 25.89 10.20 -0.35
N LEU A 593 25.90 11.52 -0.14
CA LEU A 593 27.08 12.35 -0.41
C LEU A 593 28.19 12.08 0.61
N GLY A 594 27.85 11.79 1.87
CA GLY A 594 28.79 11.31 2.88
C GLY A 594 29.52 10.03 2.44
N ALA A 595 28.81 9.05 1.87
CA ALA A 595 29.44 7.85 1.30
C ALA A 595 30.39 8.18 0.14
N GLY A 596 30.00 9.12 -0.73
CA GLY A 596 30.85 9.63 -1.80
C GLY A 596 32.13 10.31 -1.28
N LEU A 597 32.03 11.06 -0.19
CA LEU A 597 33.17 11.71 0.47
C LEU A 597 34.12 10.70 1.12
N VAL A 598 33.59 9.67 1.79
CA VAL A 598 34.41 8.55 2.31
C VAL A 598 35.15 7.86 1.18
N ALA A 599 34.46 7.55 0.06
CA ALA A 599 35.08 6.94 -1.10
C ALA A 599 36.19 7.84 -1.71
N LYS A 600 35.94 9.14 -1.81
CA LYS A 600 36.91 10.13 -2.29
C LYS A 600 38.18 10.15 -1.42
N LYS A 601 38.02 10.31 -0.10
CA LYS A 601 39.16 10.35 0.84
C LYS A 601 39.94 9.03 0.80
N ALA A 602 39.24 7.89 0.73
CA ALA A 602 39.86 6.57 0.58
C ALA A 602 40.69 6.44 -0.72
N CYS A 603 40.15 6.87 -1.87
CA CYS A 603 40.87 6.86 -3.15
C CYS A 603 42.12 7.77 -3.12
N GLU A 604 42.00 8.97 -2.55
CA GLU A 604 43.12 9.92 -2.43
C GLU A 604 44.29 9.36 -1.62
N MET A 605 43.97 8.54 -0.61
CA MET A 605 44.92 7.80 0.23
C MET A 605 45.38 6.45 -0.38
N GLY A 606 44.81 6.06 -1.52
CA GLY A 606 45.20 4.85 -2.26
C GLY A 606 44.59 3.54 -1.75
N LEU A 607 43.48 3.62 -1.01
CA LEU A 607 42.75 2.44 -0.55
C LEU A 607 41.85 1.88 -1.66
N GLN A 608 41.67 0.57 -1.67
CA GLN A 608 40.77 -0.12 -2.59
C GLN A 608 40.00 -1.23 -1.89
N VAL A 609 38.70 -1.35 -2.20
CA VAL A 609 37.89 -2.49 -1.77
C VAL A 609 38.38 -3.79 -2.43
N LYS A 610 38.57 -4.84 -1.62
CA LYS A 610 38.99 -6.17 -2.06
C LYS A 610 38.09 -6.67 -3.22
N PRO A 611 38.66 -7.27 -4.28
CA PRO A 611 37.94 -7.52 -5.53
C PRO A 611 36.82 -8.57 -5.41
N TRP A 612 36.92 -9.50 -4.48
CA TRP A 612 35.91 -10.54 -4.23
C TRP A 612 34.69 -10.07 -3.41
N ILE A 613 34.68 -8.82 -2.92
CA ILE A 613 33.53 -8.25 -2.23
C ILE A 613 32.54 -7.75 -3.28
N LYS A 614 31.29 -8.23 -3.24
CA LYS A 614 30.24 -7.77 -4.13
C LYS A 614 29.69 -6.42 -3.65
N THR A 615 30.25 -5.33 -4.19
CA THR A 615 29.80 -3.96 -3.92
C THR A 615 28.71 -3.53 -4.89
N SER A 616 27.70 -2.81 -4.42
CA SER A 616 26.60 -2.30 -5.26
C SER A 616 26.03 -0.98 -4.75
N LEU A 617 25.64 -0.12 -5.68
CA LEU A 617 24.87 1.11 -5.42
C LEU A 617 23.53 1.02 -6.17
N ALA A 618 22.43 0.99 -5.42
CA ALA A 618 21.07 0.95 -5.97
C ALA A 618 20.28 2.16 -5.49
N PRO A 619 20.33 3.29 -6.21
CA PRO A 619 19.63 4.50 -5.80
C PRO A 619 18.10 4.35 -5.89
N GLY A 620 17.36 4.95 -4.95
CA GLY A 620 15.90 4.90 -4.98
C GLY A 620 15.24 5.90 -5.93
N SER A 621 15.98 6.80 -6.58
CA SER A 621 15.49 7.56 -7.73
C SER A 621 16.64 8.04 -8.62
N GLY A 622 16.32 8.45 -9.85
CA GLY A 622 17.29 9.07 -10.75
C GLY A 622 17.88 10.40 -10.24
N VAL A 623 17.25 11.05 -9.25
CA VAL A 623 17.78 12.29 -8.64
C VAL A 623 19.09 12.02 -7.92
N VAL A 624 19.22 10.86 -7.28
CA VAL A 624 20.43 10.45 -6.56
C VAL A 624 21.63 10.36 -7.48
N ALA A 625 21.46 9.72 -8.63
CA ALA A 625 22.50 9.63 -9.64
C ALA A 625 22.93 11.04 -10.12
N LYS A 626 21.97 11.94 -10.36
CA LYS A 626 22.24 13.31 -10.82
C LYS A 626 23.06 14.12 -9.83
N TYR A 627 22.76 14.08 -8.53
CA TYR A 627 23.55 14.85 -7.55
C TYR A 627 24.92 14.20 -7.26
N LEU A 628 25.03 12.87 -7.33
CA LEU A 628 26.32 12.17 -7.19
C LEU A 628 27.25 12.45 -8.38
N GLU A 629 26.68 12.55 -9.58
CA GLU A 629 27.40 12.96 -10.79
C GLU A 629 27.81 14.43 -10.72
N ARG A 630 26.88 15.34 -10.37
CA ARG A 630 27.16 16.78 -10.27
C ARG A 630 28.23 17.11 -9.22
N SER A 631 28.20 16.45 -8.07
CA SER A 631 29.22 16.61 -7.02
C SER A 631 30.59 16.04 -7.41
N GLY A 632 30.66 15.26 -8.49
CA GLY A 632 31.87 14.55 -8.91
C GLY A 632 32.22 13.36 -8.00
N LEU A 633 31.32 12.95 -7.11
CA LEU A 633 31.57 11.87 -6.15
C LEU A 633 31.27 10.47 -6.71
N GLN A 634 30.41 10.36 -7.72
CA GLN A 634 30.09 9.07 -8.35
C GLN A 634 31.34 8.34 -8.87
N ARG A 635 32.33 9.08 -9.40
CA ARG A 635 33.57 8.48 -9.92
C ARG A 635 34.34 7.72 -8.83
N TYR A 636 34.39 8.25 -7.62
CA TYR A 636 35.11 7.63 -6.50
C TYR A 636 34.35 6.43 -5.95
N LEU A 637 33.01 6.51 -5.93
CA LEU A 637 32.17 5.34 -5.63
C LEU A 637 32.43 4.22 -6.65
N ASN A 638 32.50 4.54 -7.95
CA ASN A 638 32.82 3.57 -9.00
C ASN A 638 34.21 2.95 -8.80
N GLU A 639 35.24 3.74 -8.49
CA GLU A 639 36.60 3.25 -8.19
C GLU A 639 36.61 2.26 -7.03
N GLN A 640 35.76 2.45 -6.01
CA GLN A 640 35.58 1.51 -4.90
C GLN A 640 34.61 0.36 -5.22
N GLY A 641 34.12 0.26 -6.45
CA GLY A 641 33.24 -0.79 -6.93
C GLY A 641 31.74 -0.53 -6.74
N PHE A 642 31.34 0.59 -6.15
CA PHE A 642 29.93 1.01 -5.96
C PHE A 642 29.34 1.65 -7.22
N HIS A 643 29.37 0.89 -8.32
CA HIS A 643 28.69 1.25 -9.56
C HIS A 643 27.17 1.21 -9.36
N ILE A 644 26.45 2.08 -10.08
CA ILE A 644 24.99 2.02 -10.13
C ILE A 644 24.59 0.69 -10.79
N VAL A 645 23.83 -0.13 -10.06
CA VAL A 645 23.39 -1.46 -10.54
C VAL A 645 21.92 -1.50 -10.96
N GLY A 646 21.12 -0.52 -10.55
CA GLY A 646 19.68 -0.46 -10.83
C GLY A 646 18.98 0.59 -9.96
N TYR A 647 17.79 1.01 -10.38
CA TYR A 647 16.88 1.87 -9.61
C TYR A 647 15.72 1.03 -9.06
N GLY A 648 15.98 0.29 -7.98
CA GLY A 648 15.02 -0.64 -7.39
C GLY A 648 15.53 -1.27 -6.09
N CYS A 649 14.68 -2.07 -5.44
CA CYS A 649 14.92 -2.60 -4.09
C CYS A 649 16.17 -3.48 -3.98
N THR A 650 16.52 -4.22 -5.04
CA THR A 650 17.77 -5.02 -5.15
C THR A 650 18.11 -5.79 -3.86
N THR A 651 19.30 -5.58 -3.28
CA THR A 651 19.79 -6.26 -2.08
C THR A 651 18.88 -6.06 -0.86
N CYS A 652 18.17 -4.94 -0.75
CA CYS A 652 17.27 -4.66 0.39
C CYS A 652 16.16 -5.71 0.53
N ILE A 653 15.66 -6.27 -0.58
CA ILE A 653 14.60 -7.28 -0.60
C ILE A 653 15.13 -8.70 -0.84
N GLY A 654 16.45 -8.90 -0.78
CA GLY A 654 17.07 -10.20 -1.03
C GLY A 654 17.30 -10.53 -2.50
N ASN A 655 17.46 -9.51 -3.36
CA ASN A 655 17.87 -9.65 -4.76
C ASN A 655 19.33 -9.20 -5.02
N PRO A 656 20.34 -9.59 -4.21
CA PRO A 656 21.73 -9.19 -4.47
C PRO A 656 22.37 -9.97 -5.62
N GLY A 657 21.65 -10.88 -6.29
CA GLY A 657 22.19 -11.83 -7.25
C GLY A 657 23.19 -12.82 -6.63
N GLU A 658 23.76 -13.69 -7.45
CA GLU A 658 24.72 -14.71 -6.99
C GLU A 658 26.08 -14.10 -6.61
N LEU A 659 26.74 -14.69 -5.61
CA LEU A 659 28.18 -14.47 -5.39
C LEU A 659 28.99 -15.20 -6.47
N ASP A 660 30.22 -14.76 -6.71
CA ASP A 660 31.14 -15.51 -7.56
C ASP A 660 31.33 -16.95 -7.03
N GLU A 661 31.40 -17.92 -7.94
CA GLU A 661 31.47 -19.34 -7.60
C GLU A 661 32.63 -19.65 -6.65
N SER A 662 33.79 -19.03 -6.86
CA SER A 662 34.96 -19.24 -5.99
C SER A 662 34.73 -18.76 -4.55
N VAL A 663 34.01 -17.64 -4.38
CA VAL A 663 33.63 -17.11 -3.07
C VAL A 663 32.54 -17.97 -2.44
N ALA A 664 31.55 -18.37 -3.23
CA ALA A 664 30.45 -19.21 -2.77
C ALA A 664 30.94 -20.59 -2.27
N SER A 665 31.83 -21.24 -3.01
CA SER A 665 32.48 -22.50 -2.60
C SER A 665 33.34 -22.29 -1.36
N ALA A 666 34.15 -21.22 -1.31
CA ALA A 666 34.97 -20.92 -0.14
C ALA A 666 34.14 -20.77 1.15
N ILE A 667 32.94 -20.16 1.06
CA ILE A 667 32.02 -20.05 2.21
C ILE A 667 31.38 -21.39 2.56
N SER A 668 30.75 -22.04 1.57
CA SER A 668 29.88 -23.20 1.79
C SER A 668 30.65 -24.47 2.16
N GLU A 669 31.77 -24.75 1.51
CA GLU A 669 32.59 -25.95 1.75
C GLU A 669 33.33 -25.89 3.09
N ASN A 670 33.57 -24.68 3.62
CA ASN A 670 34.37 -24.47 4.82
C ASN A 670 33.56 -24.00 6.03
N ASN A 671 32.23 -23.84 5.88
CA ASN A 671 31.30 -23.37 6.90
C ASN A 671 31.68 -21.99 7.50
N ILE A 672 32.13 -21.06 6.65
CA ILE A 672 32.49 -19.70 7.09
C ILE A 672 31.23 -18.89 7.40
N ILE A 673 31.24 -18.15 8.52
CA ILE A 673 30.22 -17.15 8.83
C ILE A 673 30.57 -15.87 8.07
N ALA A 674 30.13 -15.77 6.81
CA ALA A 674 30.32 -14.58 5.99
C ALA A 674 29.33 -13.47 6.36
N ALA A 675 29.78 -12.22 6.23
CA ALA A 675 29.02 -11.03 6.58
C ALA A 675 28.53 -10.25 5.34
N ALA A 676 27.33 -9.69 5.43
CA ALA A 676 26.87 -8.61 4.56
C ALA A 676 26.71 -7.32 5.36
N VAL A 677 27.08 -6.19 4.77
CA VAL A 677 26.80 -4.86 5.33
C VAL A 677 25.98 -4.07 4.32
N LEU A 678 24.83 -3.57 4.73
CA LEU A 678 23.89 -2.90 3.83
C LEU A 678 23.21 -1.71 4.48
N SER A 679 22.89 -0.69 3.68
CA SER A 679 22.09 0.46 4.12
C SER A 679 20.58 0.22 4.06
N GLY A 680 20.17 -1.02 4.31
CA GLY A 680 18.76 -1.45 4.33
C GLY A 680 18.08 -1.22 5.68
N ASN A 681 16.93 -1.85 5.85
CA ASN A 681 16.13 -1.84 7.09
C ASN A 681 15.92 -3.24 7.68
N ARG A 682 16.20 -4.31 6.94
CA ARG A 682 16.07 -5.71 7.38
C ARG A 682 17.32 -6.52 7.15
N ASN A 683 17.66 -7.33 8.14
CA ASN A 683 18.89 -8.12 8.20
C ASN A 683 18.66 -9.53 8.79
N PHE A 684 17.44 -10.07 8.66
CA PHE A 684 17.14 -11.44 9.08
C PHE A 684 18.02 -12.46 8.34
N GLU A 685 18.38 -13.55 9.02
CA GLU A 685 19.18 -14.62 8.43
C GLU A 685 18.46 -15.20 7.20
N GLY A 686 19.16 -15.21 6.05
CA GLY A 686 18.61 -15.66 4.77
C GLY A 686 17.77 -14.64 4.00
N HIS A 687 17.49 -13.45 4.56
CA HIS A 687 16.78 -12.37 3.86
C HIS A 687 17.67 -11.65 2.84
N VAL A 688 18.93 -11.36 3.20
CA VAL A 688 19.86 -10.62 2.33
C VAL A 688 20.43 -11.52 1.24
N HIS A 689 21.12 -12.60 1.63
CA HIS A 689 21.65 -13.62 0.73
C HIS A 689 21.73 -14.98 1.45
N PRO A 690 21.53 -16.12 0.76
CA PRO A 690 21.60 -17.45 1.41
C PRO A 690 22.95 -17.77 2.07
N LEU A 691 24.05 -17.19 1.54
CA LEU A 691 25.41 -17.42 2.05
C LEU A 691 25.89 -16.41 3.10
N THR A 692 25.07 -15.41 3.47
CA THR A 692 25.44 -14.42 4.50
C THR A 692 24.63 -14.65 5.77
N ARG A 693 25.25 -15.39 6.71
CA ARG A 693 24.64 -15.71 8.00
C ARG A 693 24.66 -14.53 8.97
N ALA A 694 25.55 -13.57 8.77
CA ALA A 694 25.63 -12.33 9.53
C ALA A 694 25.31 -11.13 8.62
N ASN A 695 24.32 -10.32 8.98
CA ASN A 695 23.91 -9.16 8.17
C ASN A 695 23.80 -7.93 9.08
N TYR A 696 24.47 -6.84 8.70
CA TYR A 696 24.51 -5.61 9.48
C TYR A 696 23.90 -4.43 8.71
N LEU A 697 22.95 -3.75 9.36
CA LEU A 697 22.43 -2.48 8.89
C LEU A 697 23.39 -1.37 9.31
N ALA A 698 23.80 -0.54 8.35
CA ALA A 698 24.75 0.54 8.58
C ALA A 698 24.44 1.74 7.67
N SER A 699 24.93 2.92 8.02
CA SER A 699 24.82 4.08 7.14
C SER A 699 25.59 3.85 5.82
N PRO A 700 25.16 4.43 4.68
CA PRO A 700 25.92 4.38 3.43
C PRO A 700 27.43 4.63 3.56
N PRO A 701 27.93 5.64 4.31
CA PRO A 701 29.37 5.81 4.50
C PRO A 701 30.01 4.67 5.32
N LEU A 702 29.33 4.11 6.32
CA LEU A 702 29.80 2.91 7.02
C LEU A 702 29.85 1.68 6.10
N VAL A 703 28.91 1.52 5.17
CA VAL A 703 28.96 0.44 4.17
C VAL A 703 30.26 0.52 3.36
N VAL A 704 30.67 1.72 2.93
CA VAL A 704 31.95 1.93 2.24
C VAL A 704 33.12 1.61 3.17
N ALA A 705 33.11 2.08 4.42
CA ALA A 705 34.18 1.80 5.39
C ALA A 705 34.37 0.30 5.68
N TYR A 706 33.28 -0.45 5.87
CA TYR A 706 33.33 -1.91 6.06
C TYR A 706 33.74 -2.65 4.79
N ALA A 707 33.39 -2.16 3.60
CA ALA A 707 33.88 -2.72 2.35
C ALA A 707 35.41 -2.56 2.21
N LEU A 708 35.95 -1.41 2.62
CA LEU A 708 37.38 -1.13 2.63
C LEU A 708 38.13 -2.02 3.63
N ALA A 709 37.61 -2.16 4.86
CA ALA A 709 38.17 -3.07 5.87
C ALA A 709 38.06 -4.55 5.43
N GLY A 710 36.95 -4.89 4.77
CA GLY A 710 36.64 -6.24 4.29
C GLY A 710 36.30 -7.24 5.41
N THR A 711 36.02 -6.76 6.62
CA THR A 711 35.64 -7.57 7.79
C THR A 711 34.77 -6.77 8.75
N VAL A 712 33.87 -7.43 9.47
CA VAL A 712 33.17 -6.85 10.63
C VAL A 712 33.93 -7.05 11.94
N ASP A 713 34.96 -7.89 11.92
CA ASP A 713 35.91 -8.10 13.02
C ASP A 713 36.98 -6.99 13.02
N ILE A 714 36.57 -5.77 13.36
CA ILE A 714 37.43 -4.59 13.41
C ILE A 714 36.95 -3.61 14.49
N ASP A 715 37.88 -3.08 15.27
CA ASP A 715 37.68 -1.92 16.13
C ASP A 715 38.19 -0.65 15.41
N PHE A 716 37.28 0.14 14.83
CA PHE A 716 37.63 1.33 14.05
C PHE A 716 38.36 2.43 14.84
N ASP A 717 38.27 2.42 16.18
CA ASP A 717 38.98 3.40 17.02
C ASP A 717 40.46 3.03 17.21
N LYS A 718 40.79 1.73 17.11
CA LYS A 718 42.11 1.20 17.46
C LYS A 718 42.87 0.59 16.29
N GLU A 719 42.17 0.11 15.28
CA GLU A 719 42.75 -0.65 14.17
C GLU A 719 42.66 0.15 12.86
N PRO A 720 43.71 0.08 12.01
CA PRO A 720 43.65 0.71 10.70
C PRO A 720 42.71 -0.06 9.76
N ILE A 721 42.03 0.67 8.88
CA ILE A 721 41.17 0.11 7.83
C ILE A 721 42.02 -0.64 6.81
N ALA A 722 43.10 0.01 6.38
CA ALA A 722 44.06 -0.53 5.43
C ALA A 722 45.38 0.25 5.49
N THR A 723 46.37 -0.23 4.75
CA THR A 723 47.61 0.49 4.50
C THR A 723 47.48 1.30 3.21
N GLY A 724 47.73 2.60 3.28
CA GLY A 724 47.72 3.50 2.14
C GLY A 724 48.89 3.29 1.18
N LYS A 725 48.84 3.95 0.02
CA LYS A 725 49.88 3.83 -1.04
C LYS A 725 51.28 4.29 -0.60
N ASP A 726 51.36 5.11 0.45
CA ASP A 726 52.61 5.60 1.03
C ASP A 726 53.14 4.70 2.16
N GLY A 727 52.52 3.54 2.38
CA GLY A 727 52.87 2.60 3.44
C GLY A 727 52.35 2.98 4.82
N LYS A 728 51.60 4.09 4.96
CA LYS A 728 51.03 4.50 6.25
C LYS A 728 49.73 3.78 6.55
N SER A 729 49.51 3.49 7.83
CA SER A 729 48.22 3.02 8.34
C SER A 729 47.18 4.12 8.21
N VAL A 730 46.05 3.81 7.58
CA VAL A 730 44.90 4.72 7.44
C VAL A 730 43.79 4.26 8.38
N TYR A 731 43.34 5.14 9.25
CA TYR A 731 42.31 4.90 10.25
C TYR A 731 40.95 5.43 9.81
N PHE A 732 39.90 5.00 10.50
CA PHE A 732 38.52 5.42 10.22
C PHE A 732 38.34 6.95 10.20
N LYS A 733 38.88 7.63 11.22
CA LYS A 733 38.84 9.09 11.34
C LYS A 733 39.51 9.84 10.17
N ASP A 734 40.43 9.19 9.45
CA ASP A 734 41.17 9.84 8.36
C ASP A 734 40.32 9.97 7.09
N ILE A 735 39.32 9.08 6.93
CA ILE A 735 38.41 9.06 5.77
C ILE A 735 36.99 9.52 6.10
N TRP A 736 36.65 9.70 7.37
CA TRP A 736 35.31 10.13 7.77
C TRP A 736 35.09 11.62 7.48
N PRO A 737 33.98 12.02 6.84
CA PRO A 737 33.66 13.42 6.60
C PRO A 737 33.07 14.10 7.85
N SER A 738 33.32 15.42 8.00
CA SER A 738 32.59 16.22 8.98
C SER A 738 31.19 16.60 8.48
N ASN A 739 30.30 16.98 9.40
CA ASN A 739 28.95 17.42 9.07
C ASN A 739 28.95 18.69 8.20
N GLU A 740 29.93 19.58 8.36
CA GLU A 740 30.09 20.77 7.54
C GLU A 740 30.45 20.41 6.09
N GLU A 741 31.40 19.49 5.89
CA GLU A 741 31.79 19.00 4.55
C GLU A 741 30.58 18.41 3.82
N ILE A 742 29.75 17.62 4.51
CA ILE A 742 28.53 17.04 3.94
C ILE A 742 27.54 18.14 3.57
N THR A 743 27.30 19.08 4.49
CA THR A 743 26.32 20.16 4.29
C THR A 743 26.67 21.04 3.09
N GLU A 744 27.94 21.39 2.92
CA GLU A 744 28.41 22.19 1.78
C GLU A 744 28.16 21.48 0.44
N VAL A 745 28.44 20.18 0.37
CA VAL A 745 28.22 19.39 -0.85
C VAL A 745 26.72 19.21 -1.13
N VAL A 746 25.89 18.98 -0.10
CA VAL A 746 24.43 18.89 -0.24
C VAL A 746 23.87 20.19 -0.83
N GLN A 747 24.20 21.34 -0.25
CA GLN A 747 23.69 22.64 -0.69
C GLN A 747 24.11 23.00 -2.12
N SER A 748 25.33 22.61 -2.53
CA SER A 748 25.84 22.90 -3.87
C SER A 748 25.36 21.92 -4.97
N SER A 749 24.91 20.73 -4.58
CA SER A 749 24.65 19.62 -5.51
C SER A 749 23.18 19.20 -5.63
N VAL A 750 22.35 19.41 -4.61
CA VAL A 750 20.94 19.00 -4.60
C VAL A 750 20.05 20.16 -5.03
N LEU A 751 19.58 20.15 -6.29
CA LEU A 751 18.89 21.28 -6.89
C LEU A 751 17.46 20.94 -7.37
N PRO A 752 16.51 21.89 -7.32
CA PRO A 752 15.12 21.64 -7.74
C PRO A 752 14.93 21.14 -9.16
N ASP A 753 15.74 21.63 -10.11
CA ASP A 753 15.63 21.23 -11.51
C ASP A 753 15.95 19.74 -11.74
N MET A 754 16.71 19.12 -10.83
CA MET A 754 16.98 17.68 -10.88
C MET A 754 15.71 16.87 -10.64
N PHE A 755 14.90 17.26 -9.66
CA PHE A 755 13.63 16.60 -9.35
C PHE A 755 12.66 16.77 -10.53
N LYS A 756 12.44 18.01 -10.99
CA LYS A 756 11.55 18.30 -12.12
C LYS A 756 11.91 17.47 -13.36
N SER A 757 13.17 17.52 -13.80
CA SER A 757 13.61 16.81 -15.00
C SER A 757 13.57 15.27 -14.85
N THR A 758 13.80 14.73 -13.66
CA THR A 758 13.68 13.27 -13.42
C THR A 758 12.23 12.82 -13.55
N TYR A 759 11.31 13.51 -12.87
CA TYR A 759 9.90 13.10 -12.83
C TYR A 759 9.12 13.43 -14.11
N GLU A 760 9.50 14.47 -14.87
CA GLU A 760 9.00 14.70 -16.24
C GLU A 760 9.38 13.59 -17.21
N THR A 761 10.53 12.94 -17.00
CA THR A 761 10.98 11.81 -17.84
C THR A 761 10.29 10.52 -17.42
N MET A 762 10.07 10.34 -16.12
CA MET A 762 9.40 9.17 -15.57
C MET A 762 7.99 8.95 -16.14
N THR A 763 7.20 10.02 -16.31
CA THR A 763 5.85 9.94 -16.89
C THR A 763 5.83 9.54 -18.37
N LYS A 764 6.94 9.71 -19.10
CA LYS A 764 7.08 9.28 -20.50
C LYS A 764 7.44 7.80 -20.64
N GLY A 765 7.90 7.18 -19.55
CA GLY A 765 8.38 5.80 -19.50
C GLY A 765 9.64 5.54 -20.32
N ASN A 766 10.24 4.36 -20.10
CA ASN A 766 11.45 3.96 -20.81
C ASN A 766 11.12 3.28 -22.17
N PRO A 767 12.06 3.27 -23.15
CA PRO A 767 11.79 2.70 -24.47
C PRO A 767 11.38 1.23 -24.47
N MET A 768 11.85 0.43 -23.51
CA MET A 768 11.50 -1.00 -23.41
C MET A 768 10.05 -1.17 -22.94
N TRP A 769 9.61 -0.38 -21.95
CA TRP A 769 8.24 -0.33 -21.47
C TRP A 769 7.27 0.14 -22.57
N ASN A 770 7.64 1.21 -23.28
CA ASN A 770 6.79 1.78 -24.33
C ASN A 770 6.56 0.80 -25.49
N LYS A 771 7.54 -0.06 -25.79
CA LYS A 771 7.46 -1.12 -26.81
C LYS A 771 6.60 -2.33 -26.42
N LEU A 772 6.21 -2.49 -25.16
CA LEU A 772 5.33 -3.60 -24.76
C LEU A 772 3.96 -3.45 -25.42
N SER A 773 3.55 -4.45 -26.18
CA SER A 773 2.20 -4.54 -26.74
C SER A 773 1.25 -5.10 -25.68
N VAL A 774 0.12 -4.44 -25.47
CA VAL A 774 -0.92 -4.86 -24.53
C VAL A 774 -2.28 -4.84 -25.22
N PRO A 775 -3.19 -5.78 -24.87
CA PRO A 775 -4.54 -5.79 -25.41
C PRO A 775 -5.33 -4.57 -24.89
N SER A 776 -6.31 -4.11 -25.67
CA SER A 776 -7.24 -3.04 -25.26
C SER A 776 -8.54 -3.58 -24.65
N SER A 777 -8.58 -4.87 -24.29
CA SER A 777 -9.77 -5.52 -23.76
C SER A 777 -10.00 -5.17 -22.29
N THR A 778 -11.27 -5.03 -21.92
CA THR A 778 -11.71 -4.80 -20.52
C THR A 778 -11.46 -6.01 -19.63
N LEU A 779 -11.72 -7.22 -20.17
CA LEU A 779 -11.39 -8.50 -19.54
C LEU A 779 -9.98 -8.91 -19.95
N TYR A 780 -9.25 -9.55 -19.04
CA TYR A 780 -7.90 -10.00 -19.33
C TYR A 780 -7.92 -11.29 -20.16
N PRO A 781 -7.21 -11.36 -21.31
CA PRO A 781 -7.15 -12.57 -22.11
C PRO A 781 -6.15 -13.57 -21.50
N TRP A 782 -6.61 -14.39 -20.55
CA TRP A 782 -5.77 -15.39 -19.87
C TRP A 782 -5.10 -16.35 -20.88
N ASP A 783 -3.77 -16.48 -20.80
CA ASP A 783 -3.01 -17.47 -21.57
C ASP A 783 -2.81 -18.75 -20.75
N PRO A 784 -3.39 -19.90 -21.14
CA PRO A 784 -3.24 -21.15 -20.40
C PRO A 784 -1.78 -21.68 -20.40
N LYS A 785 -0.92 -21.20 -21.30
CA LYS A 785 0.52 -21.53 -21.31
C LYS A 785 1.34 -20.66 -20.37
N SER A 786 0.77 -19.60 -19.83
CA SER A 786 1.46 -18.70 -18.91
C SER A 786 1.96 -19.46 -17.68
N THR A 787 3.18 -19.10 -17.26
CA THR A 787 3.74 -19.53 -15.97
C THR A 787 3.88 -18.35 -15.00
N TYR A 788 3.40 -17.15 -15.36
CA TYR A 788 3.48 -15.93 -14.55
C TYR A 788 2.11 -15.39 -14.15
N ILE A 789 1.13 -15.39 -15.06
CA ILE A 789 -0.21 -14.84 -14.87
C ILE A 789 -1.23 -15.96 -15.13
N HIS A 790 -1.85 -16.45 -14.07
CA HIS A 790 -2.84 -17.52 -14.13
C HIS A 790 -4.12 -17.07 -13.45
N GLN A 791 -5.27 -17.58 -13.90
CA GLN A 791 -6.57 -17.26 -13.31
C GLN A 791 -6.78 -18.12 -12.06
N PRO A 792 -6.69 -17.56 -10.84
CA PRO A 792 -6.91 -18.32 -9.62
C PRO A 792 -8.36 -18.80 -9.48
N PRO A 793 -8.60 -19.91 -8.77
CA PRO A 793 -9.93 -20.50 -8.62
C PRO A 793 -10.79 -19.84 -7.52
N TYR A 794 -10.45 -18.63 -7.04
CA TYR A 794 -11.10 -18.02 -5.87
C TYR A 794 -12.60 -17.81 -6.05
N PHE A 795 -13.02 -17.37 -7.24
CA PHE A 795 -14.40 -17.04 -7.57
C PHE A 795 -15.09 -18.14 -8.38
N LYS A 796 -14.45 -19.31 -8.50
CA LYS A 796 -15.03 -20.44 -9.22
C LYS A 796 -16.31 -20.87 -8.51
N ASP A 797 -17.38 -21.02 -9.27
CA ASP A 797 -18.72 -21.38 -8.77
C ASP A 797 -19.31 -20.34 -7.79
N MET A 798 -18.84 -19.09 -7.83
CA MET A 798 -19.41 -18.00 -7.03
C MET A 798 -20.86 -17.73 -7.41
N THR A 799 -21.70 -17.56 -6.39
CA THR A 799 -23.12 -17.21 -6.52
C THR A 799 -23.38 -15.81 -5.95
N VAL A 800 -24.49 -15.19 -6.36
CA VAL A 800 -24.88 -13.84 -5.90
C VAL A 800 -25.06 -13.80 -4.38
N ASP A 801 -25.70 -14.83 -3.82
CA ASP A 801 -25.79 -14.99 -2.37
C ASP A 801 -24.56 -15.75 -1.86
N PRO A 802 -23.79 -15.19 -0.91
CA PRO A 802 -22.61 -15.87 -0.37
C PRO A 802 -23.03 -17.11 0.43
N PRO A 803 -22.23 -18.20 0.38
CA PRO A 803 -22.47 -19.33 1.26
C PRO A 803 -22.29 -18.89 2.73
N GLY A 804 -23.18 -19.36 3.61
CA GLY A 804 -23.10 -19.08 5.05
C GLY A 804 -21.85 -19.67 5.71
N PRO A 805 -21.64 -19.41 7.01
CA PRO A 805 -20.45 -19.84 7.74
C PRO A 805 -20.39 -21.37 7.76
N HIS A 806 -19.20 -21.90 7.54
CA HIS A 806 -18.93 -23.32 7.69
C HIS A 806 -18.04 -23.54 8.92
N GLY A 807 -18.46 -24.46 9.79
CA GLY A 807 -17.62 -24.89 10.92
C GLY A 807 -16.43 -25.72 10.46
N VAL A 808 -15.51 -26.00 11.38
CA VAL A 808 -14.38 -26.92 11.15
C VAL A 808 -14.68 -28.23 11.87
N ARG A 809 -14.62 -29.37 11.17
CA ARG A 809 -14.95 -30.69 11.75
C ARG A 809 -13.87 -31.72 11.46
N ASP A 810 -13.46 -32.42 12.53
CA ASP A 810 -12.49 -33.53 12.48
C ASP A 810 -11.23 -33.20 11.66
N ALA A 811 -10.77 -31.96 11.73
CA ALA A 811 -9.66 -31.47 10.92
C ALA A 811 -8.32 -31.97 11.43
N TYR A 812 -7.42 -32.34 10.52
CA TYR A 812 -6.06 -32.74 10.84
C TYR A 812 -5.16 -31.52 11.06
N CYS A 813 -4.21 -31.61 11.98
CA CYS A 813 -3.13 -30.63 12.09
C CYS A 813 -2.14 -30.82 10.94
N LEU A 814 -2.11 -29.89 9.99
CA LEU A 814 -1.17 -29.92 8.86
C LEU A 814 0.25 -29.57 9.33
N LEU A 815 0.37 -28.60 10.24
CA LEU A 815 1.63 -28.03 10.72
C LEU A 815 1.51 -27.62 12.19
N LYS A 816 2.57 -27.85 12.96
CA LYS A 816 2.69 -27.40 14.36
C LYS A 816 3.99 -26.62 14.53
N PHE A 817 3.89 -25.38 14.96
CA PHE A 817 5.03 -24.47 15.07
C PHE A 817 5.35 -24.05 16.51
N GLY A 818 6.52 -23.43 16.68
CA GLY A 818 6.84 -22.59 17.84
C GLY A 818 6.46 -21.13 17.59
N ASP A 819 7.20 -20.23 18.23
CA ASP A 819 6.97 -18.78 18.15
C ASP A 819 7.61 -18.14 16.90
N SER A 820 7.17 -16.93 16.57
CA SER A 820 7.74 -16.02 15.57
C SER A 820 7.89 -16.62 14.16
N ILE A 821 6.90 -17.40 13.71
CA ILE A 821 6.83 -17.84 12.31
C ILE A 821 6.52 -16.64 11.42
N THR A 822 7.52 -16.21 10.66
CA THR A 822 7.39 -15.04 9.77
C THR A 822 6.61 -15.34 8.49
N THR A 823 6.09 -14.31 7.82
CA THR A 823 5.48 -14.45 6.48
C THR A 823 6.46 -14.95 5.42
N ASP A 824 7.78 -14.83 5.62
CA ASP A 824 8.80 -15.48 4.78
C ASP A 824 8.87 -17.00 4.95
N HIS A 825 8.55 -17.52 6.13
CA HIS A 825 8.39 -18.97 6.35
C HIS A 825 7.11 -19.49 5.70
N ILE A 826 6.02 -18.72 5.78
CA ILE A 826 4.71 -19.08 5.26
C ILE A 826 4.66 -18.96 3.71
N SER A 827 5.19 -17.87 3.17
CA SER A 827 5.21 -17.57 1.73
C SER A 827 6.57 -16.95 1.35
N PRO A 828 7.57 -17.79 1.02
CA PRO A 828 8.89 -17.32 0.61
C PRO A 828 8.80 -16.47 -0.67
N ALA A 829 9.68 -15.49 -0.82
CA ALA A 829 9.75 -14.64 -2.02
C ALA A 829 11.01 -14.86 -2.86
N GLY A 830 12.03 -15.53 -2.32
CA GLY A 830 13.34 -15.74 -2.96
C GLY A 830 13.35 -16.85 -4.01
N ALA A 831 14.52 -17.46 -4.22
CA ALA A 831 14.74 -18.48 -5.23
C ALA A 831 13.86 -19.73 -5.04
N ILE A 832 13.50 -20.37 -6.16
CA ILE A 832 12.70 -21.60 -6.20
C ILE A 832 13.64 -22.81 -6.31
N PRO A 833 13.74 -23.70 -5.30
CA PRO A 833 14.58 -24.89 -5.39
C PRO A 833 14.10 -25.86 -6.47
N LYS A 834 15.02 -26.44 -7.24
CA LYS A 834 14.70 -27.38 -8.34
C LYS A 834 13.87 -28.58 -7.91
N ASP A 835 14.19 -29.15 -6.76
CA ASP A 835 13.52 -30.37 -6.27
C ASP A 835 12.26 -30.08 -5.43
N SER A 836 11.89 -28.81 -5.29
CA SER A 836 10.64 -28.40 -4.63
C SER A 836 9.41 -28.70 -5.51
N PRO A 837 8.20 -28.78 -4.92
CA PRO A 837 6.97 -28.93 -5.70
C PRO A 837 6.80 -27.87 -6.80
N SER A 838 7.13 -26.60 -6.50
CA SER A 838 7.10 -25.51 -7.47
C SER A 838 8.12 -25.68 -8.59
N GLY A 839 9.35 -26.11 -8.26
CA GLY A 839 10.40 -26.37 -9.24
C GLY A 839 10.04 -27.50 -10.20
N LYS A 840 9.47 -28.60 -9.68
CA LYS A 840 8.97 -29.71 -10.51
C LYS A 840 7.86 -29.27 -11.46
N TYR A 841 6.88 -28.52 -10.95
CA TYR A 841 5.81 -27.95 -11.78
C TYR A 841 6.34 -27.07 -12.92
N LEU A 842 7.33 -26.22 -12.64
CA LEU A 842 7.95 -25.37 -13.66
C LEU A 842 8.73 -26.19 -14.71
N LEU A 843 9.43 -27.25 -14.29
CA LEU A 843 10.11 -28.17 -15.21
C LEU A 843 9.12 -28.91 -16.12
N GLU A 844 7.99 -29.38 -15.56
CA GLU A 844 6.91 -30.03 -16.32
C GLU A 844 6.30 -29.10 -17.36
N ARG A 845 6.27 -27.79 -17.09
CA ARG A 845 5.85 -26.73 -18.04
C ARG A 845 6.97 -26.28 -18.99
N GLY A 846 8.14 -26.93 -18.97
CA GLY A 846 9.27 -26.65 -19.85
C GLY A 846 10.12 -25.43 -19.48
N VAL A 847 9.97 -24.89 -18.26
CA VAL A 847 10.79 -23.77 -17.77
C VAL A 847 12.13 -24.30 -17.28
N SER A 848 13.23 -23.73 -17.77
CA SER A 848 14.56 -24.14 -17.35
C SER A 848 14.90 -23.58 -15.95
N PRO A 849 15.74 -24.25 -15.12
CA PRO A 849 16.04 -23.79 -13.75
C PRO A 849 16.54 -22.34 -13.64
N LYS A 850 17.37 -21.89 -14.60
CA LYS A 850 17.84 -20.49 -14.67
C LYS A 850 16.73 -19.47 -14.92
N ASP A 851 15.59 -19.92 -15.43
CA ASP A 851 14.42 -19.11 -15.77
C ASP A 851 13.27 -19.30 -14.76
N PHE A 852 13.48 -20.05 -13.67
CA PHE A 852 12.50 -20.14 -12.60
C PHE A 852 12.15 -18.78 -12.00
N ASN A 853 13.13 -17.87 -12.00
CA ASN A 853 13.04 -16.57 -11.33
C ASN A 853 12.79 -16.79 -9.82
N SER A 854 12.10 -15.87 -9.15
CA SER A 854 11.81 -15.95 -7.72
C SER A 854 10.35 -16.25 -7.44
N TYR A 855 10.01 -16.77 -6.25
CA TYR A 855 8.63 -16.89 -5.81
C TYR A 855 7.90 -15.54 -5.85
N GLY A 856 8.56 -14.43 -5.50
CA GLY A 856 8.00 -13.08 -5.58
C GLY A 856 7.55 -12.71 -7.00
N SER A 857 8.34 -13.07 -8.01
CA SER A 857 7.99 -12.84 -9.42
C SER A 857 6.79 -13.71 -9.90
N ARG A 858 6.52 -14.84 -9.24
CA ARG A 858 5.48 -15.80 -9.62
C ARG A 858 4.14 -15.58 -8.93
N ARG A 859 3.97 -14.45 -8.23
CA ARG A 859 2.75 -14.13 -7.45
C ARG A 859 1.47 -13.95 -8.26
N GLY A 860 1.56 -13.75 -9.57
CA GLY A 860 0.40 -13.80 -10.47
C GLY A 860 -0.04 -15.23 -10.83
N ASN A 861 0.67 -16.26 -10.35
CA ASN A 861 0.39 -17.66 -10.66
C ASN A 861 0.13 -18.46 -9.39
N ASP A 862 -1.13 -18.79 -9.14
CA ASP A 862 -1.54 -19.53 -7.94
C ASP A 862 -1.05 -20.97 -7.90
N GLU A 863 -0.83 -21.61 -9.05
CA GLU A 863 -0.30 -22.97 -9.11
C GLU A 863 1.14 -23.03 -8.54
N VAL A 864 1.97 -22.04 -8.86
CA VAL A 864 3.35 -21.93 -8.33
C VAL A 864 3.33 -21.55 -6.85
N MET A 865 2.52 -20.56 -6.49
CA MET A 865 2.53 -19.99 -5.14
C MET A 865 1.88 -20.91 -4.10
N THR A 866 0.84 -21.66 -4.45
CA THR A 866 0.26 -22.69 -3.56
C THR A 866 1.28 -23.80 -3.27
N ARG A 867 2.07 -24.19 -4.27
CA ARG A 867 3.20 -25.13 -4.12
C ARG A 867 4.34 -24.55 -3.27
N GLY A 868 4.47 -23.22 -3.27
CA GLY A 868 5.42 -22.46 -2.47
C GLY A 868 5.00 -22.18 -1.03
N ALA A 869 3.73 -22.40 -0.68
CA ALA A 869 3.24 -22.17 0.68
C ALA A 869 3.91 -23.15 1.66
N TYR A 870 4.57 -22.60 2.68
CA TYR A 870 5.48 -23.30 3.61
C TYR A 870 6.66 -24.01 2.94
N ALA A 871 7.11 -23.53 1.77
CA ALA A 871 8.25 -24.11 1.06
C ALA A 871 9.63 -23.60 1.55
N ASN A 872 9.67 -22.81 2.63
CA ASN A 872 10.91 -22.26 3.15
C ASN A 872 11.83 -23.37 3.69
N ILE A 873 13.10 -23.35 3.26
CA ILE A 873 14.11 -24.35 3.65
C ILE A 873 14.50 -24.30 5.14
N ARG A 874 14.17 -23.21 5.84
CA ARG A 874 14.41 -23.00 7.27
C ARG A 874 13.17 -23.25 8.13
N LEU A 875 12.09 -23.75 7.55
CA LEU A 875 10.87 -24.04 8.30
C LEU A 875 11.12 -25.09 9.39
N PHE A 876 10.81 -24.75 10.64
CA PHE A 876 10.91 -25.67 11.78
C PHE A 876 9.54 -26.18 12.20
N ASN A 877 9.17 -27.37 11.73
CA ASN A 877 7.90 -28.01 12.06
C ASN A 877 8.09 -28.96 13.26
N LYS A 878 7.43 -28.68 14.39
CA LYS A 878 7.51 -29.48 15.62
C LYS A 878 6.98 -30.92 15.44
N LEU A 879 6.24 -31.23 14.36
CA LEU A 879 5.82 -32.59 14.04
C LEU A 879 6.96 -33.50 13.55
N LEU A 880 8.12 -32.95 13.17
CA LEU A 880 9.19 -33.70 12.49
C LEU A 880 10.44 -34.01 13.35
N ASN A 881 10.32 -34.08 14.68
CA ASN A 881 11.44 -34.46 15.57
C ASN A 881 12.76 -33.71 15.27
N ARG A 882 12.68 -32.38 15.16
CA ARG A 882 13.81 -31.45 14.87
C ARG A 882 14.35 -31.42 13.44
N GLU A 883 13.73 -32.13 12.49
CA GLU A 883 14.05 -31.94 11.06
C GLU A 883 13.66 -30.52 10.62
N VAL A 884 14.60 -29.79 10.02
CA VAL A 884 14.38 -28.45 9.43
C VAL A 884 14.12 -28.63 7.94
N GLY A 885 13.05 -27.99 7.45
CA GLY A 885 12.73 -27.96 6.02
C GLY A 885 11.23 -27.95 5.73
N PRO A 886 10.85 -27.82 4.46
CA PRO A 886 9.47 -27.59 4.02
C PRO A 886 8.64 -28.88 3.96
N ARG A 887 8.70 -29.68 5.01
CA ARG A 887 8.04 -30.98 5.10
C ARG A 887 7.09 -31.05 6.29
N THR A 888 6.20 -32.03 6.23
CA THR A 888 5.33 -32.40 7.35
C THR A 888 4.99 -33.89 7.27
N ILE A 889 4.23 -34.38 8.24
CA ILE A 889 3.87 -35.79 8.41
C ILE A 889 2.38 -36.01 8.14
N HIS A 890 2.06 -37.04 7.36
CA HIS A 890 0.70 -37.52 7.22
C HIS A 890 0.28 -38.23 8.51
N ILE A 891 -0.57 -37.61 9.33
CA ILE A 891 -0.95 -38.14 10.64
C ILE A 891 -1.48 -39.58 10.56
N PRO A 892 -2.34 -39.96 9.57
CA PRO A 892 -2.84 -41.33 9.49
C PRO A 892 -1.79 -42.41 9.13
N THR A 893 -0.75 -42.10 8.35
CA THR A 893 0.21 -43.12 7.84
C THR A 893 1.63 -42.97 8.34
N GLY A 894 1.99 -41.79 8.86
CA GLY A 894 3.37 -41.44 9.23
C GLY A 894 4.26 -41.00 8.06
N ASP A 895 3.74 -40.93 6.83
CA ASP A 895 4.52 -40.55 5.65
C ASP A 895 5.01 -39.09 5.76
N LYS A 896 6.29 -38.86 5.49
CA LYS A 896 6.86 -37.50 5.42
C LYS A 896 6.89 -37.00 3.98
N LEU A 897 6.19 -35.91 3.71
CA LEU A 897 6.08 -35.31 2.37
C LEU A 897 6.29 -33.79 2.44
N TYR A 898 6.46 -33.15 1.28
CA TYR A 898 6.36 -31.69 1.20
C TYR A 898 4.96 -31.24 1.64
N VAL A 899 4.88 -30.06 2.24
CA VAL A 899 3.61 -29.52 2.77
C VAL A 899 2.52 -29.47 1.69
N TYR A 900 2.84 -28.99 0.50
CA TYR A 900 1.91 -28.96 -0.63
C TYR A 900 1.36 -30.34 -0.99
N ASP A 901 2.24 -31.33 -1.20
CA ASP A 901 1.84 -32.68 -1.61
C ASP A 901 0.90 -33.31 -0.58
N LEU A 902 1.21 -33.09 0.71
CA LEU A 902 0.37 -33.60 1.80
C LEU A 902 -0.97 -32.88 1.89
N ALA A 903 -0.99 -31.55 1.77
CA ALA A 903 -2.22 -30.78 1.80
C ALA A 903 -3.17 -31.19 0.67
N MET A 904 -2.63 -31.47 -0.52
CA MET A 904 -3.40 -31.98 -1.65
C MET A 904 -3.92 -33.41 -1.40
N ARG A 905 -3.14 -34.28 -0.75
CA ARG A 905 -3.60 -35.61 -0.32
C ARG A 905 -4.81 -35.53 0.61
N TYR A 906 -4.74 -34.68 1.64
CA TYR A 906 -5.88 -34.42 2.53
C TYR A 906 -7.08 -33.84 1.76
N LYS A 907 -6.84 -32.89 0.84
CA LYS A 907 -7.90 -32.28 0.02
C LYS A 907 -8.61 -33.32 -0.86
N ALA A 908 -7.87 -34.21 -1.51
CA ALA A 908 -8.43 -35.29 -2.33
C ALA A 908 -9.25 -36.30 -1.50
N ALA A 909 -8.90 -36.48 -0.22
CA ALA A 909 -9.65 -37.33 0.72
C ALA A 909 -10.84 -36.61 1.38
N GLY A 910 -11.12 -35.34 1.04
CA GLY A 910 -12.18 -34.55 1.69
C GLY A 910 -11.90 -34.20 3.15
N GLN A 911 -10.63 -34.22 3.56
CA GLN A 911 -10.22 -34.02 4.96
C GLN A 911 -9.81 -32.56 5.21
N GLU A 912 -10.42 -31.96 6.23
CA GLU A 912 -10.13 -30.59 6.66
C GLU A 912 -8.79 -30.50 7.40
N LYS A 913 -8.21 -29.29 7.42
CA LYS A 913 -6.87 -29.04 7.98
C LYS A 913 -6.86 -27.78 8.83
N ILE A 914 -6.06 -27.81 9.89
CA ILE A 914 -5.72 -26.63 10.70
C ILE A 914 -4.19 -26.47 10.83
N VAL A 915 -3.75 -25.33 11.35
CA VAL A 915 -2.36 -25.07 11.76
C VAL A 915 -2.32 -24.69 13.24
N LEU A 916 -1.34 -25.20 13.97
CA LEU A 916 -1.05 -24.81 15.36
C LEU A 916 0.24 -23.98 15.41
N ALA A 917 0.26 -22.87 16.14
CA ALA A 917 1.42 -21.98 16.24
C ALA A 917 1.59 -21.36 17.64
N GLY A 918 2.79 -20.81 17.88
CA GLY A 918 3.13 -20.07 19.10
C GLY A 918 2.75 -18.59 19.03
N GLU A 919 3.59 -17.74 19.61
CA GLU A 919 3.44 -16.28 19.60
C GLU A 919 3.87 -15.66 18.25
N GLU A 920 3.35 -14.46 17.96
CA GLU A 920 3.73 -13.64 16.80
C GLU A 920 3.61 -14.35 15.44
N TYR A 921 2.60 -15.21 15.29
CA TYR A 921 2.40 -15.95 14.05
C TYR A 921 2.07 -15.00 12.88
N GLY A 922 2.86 -15.08 11.81
CA GLY A 922 2.75 -14.23 10.63
C GLY A 922 3.52 -12.92 10.68
N SER A 923 4.53 -12.77 11.55
CA SER A 923 5.32 -11.54 11.63
C SER A 923 6.08 -11.21 10.33
N GLY A 924 6.24 -9.93 9.99
CA GLY A 924 7.12 -9.48 8.90
C GLY A 924 6.39 -8.81 7.73
N SER A 925 6.74 -9.19 6.51
CA SER A 925 6.24 -8.55 5.27
C SER A 925 4.72 -8.74 5.10
N SER A 926 4.04 -7.75 4.51
CA SER A 926 2.58 -7.69 4.30
C SER A 926 2.01 -8.61 3.20
N ARG A 927 2.60 -9.80 3.00
CA ARG A 927 2.34 -10.69 1.86
C ARG A 927 0.97 -11.36 1.98
N ASP A 928 0.07 -11.05 1.05
CA ASP A 928 -1.25 -11.66 0.91
C ASP A 928 -1.20 -13.18 0.62
N TRP A 929 -0.18 -13.63 -0.11
CA TRP A 929 0.08 -15.04 -0.39
C TRP A 929 0.31 -15.91 0.86
N ALA A 930 0.66 -15.29 1.99
CA ALA A 930 0.69 -15.99 3.28
C ALA A 930 -0.71 -16.41 3.77
N ALA A 931 -1.78 -15.83 3.25
CA ALA A 931 -3.17 -16.28 3.48
C ALA A 931 -3.75 -16.99 2.25
N LYS A 932 -3.58 -16.42 1.04
CA LYS A 932 -4.08 -17.03 -0.21
C LYS A 932 -3.54 -18.44 -0.40
N GLY A 933 -2.24 -18.66 -0.14
CA GLY A 933 -1.62 -19.98 -0.20
C GLY A 933 -2.24 -20.98 0.77
N LEU A 934 -2.51 -20.58 2.02
CA LEU A 934 -3.15 -21.43 3.03
C LEU A 934 -4.58 -21.82 2.63
N ALA A 935 -5.35 -20.86 2.10
CA ALA A 935 -6.70 -21.09 1.62
C ALA A 935 -6.70 -22.12 0.48
N LEU A 936 -5.77 -22.00 -0.48
CA LEU A 936 -5.64 -22.94 -1.60
C LEU A 936 -5.10 -24.32 -1.19
N LEU A 937 -4.24 -24.38 -0.16
CA LEU A 937 -3.87 -25.62 0.52
C LEU A 937 -5.07 -26.27 1.24
N GLY A 938 -6.14 -25.51 1.49
CA GLY A 938 -7.38 -25.97 2.13
C GLY A 938 -7.35 -25.91 3.66
N VAL A 939 -6.52 -25.05 4.25
CA VAL A 939 -6.50 -24.78 5.69
C VAL A 939 -7.78 -24.01 6.07
N LYS A 940 -8.47 -24.45 7.12
CA LYS A 940 -9.73 -23.86 7.57
C LYS A 940 -9.58 -22.94 8.78
N ALA A 941 -8.66 -23.25 9.68
CA ALA A 941 -8.36 -22.44 10.85
C ALA A 941 -6.88 -22.47 11.21
N VAL A 942 -6.42 -21.41 11.85
CA VAL A 942 -5.10 -21.32 12.50
C VAL A 942 -5.34 -21.06 13.98
N ILE A 943 -4.73 -21.86 14.85
CA ILE A 943 -4.78 -21.69 16.31
C ILE A 943 -3.38 -21.30 16.80
N ALA A 944 -3.24 -20.08 17.31
CA ALA A 944 -1.96 -19.51 17.73
C ALA A 944 -2.05 -18.88 19.13
N LYS A 945 -0.91 -18.61 19.78
CA LYS A 945 -0.90 -17.81 21.02
C LYS A 945 -1.20 -16.34 20.69
N SER A 946 -0.61 -15.84 19.60
CA SER A 946 -0.89 -14.50 19.07
C SER A 946 -0.60 -14.42 17.57
N PHE A 947 -1.21 -13.43 16.90
CA PHE A 947 -1.00 -13.14 15.48
C PHE A 947 -0.41 -11.75 15.29
N GLU A 948 0.39 -11.58 14.23
CA GLU A 948 0.68 -10.23 13.71
C GLU A 948 -0.58 -9.64 13.04
N ARG A 949 -0.77 -8.31 13.16
CA ARG A 949 -1.97 -7.57 12.75
C ARG A 949 -2.33 -7.77 11.28
N ILE A 950 -1.40 -7.55 10.35
CA ILE A 950 -1.64 -7.63 8.89
C ILE A 950 -1.93 -9.08 8.52
N HIS A 951 -1.16 -10.03 9.05
CA HIS A 951 -1.38 -11.44 8.73
C HIS A 951 -2.75 -11.93 9.19
N ARG A 952 -3.18 -11.55 10.41
CA ARG A 952 -4.54 -11.84 10.91
C ARG A 952 -5.62 -11.32 9.96
N SER A 953 -5.52 -10.06 9.53
CA SER A 953 -6.47 -9.47 8.58
C SER A 953 -6.51 -10.24 7.25
N ASN A 954 -5.34 -10.65 6.72
CA ASN A 954 -5.26 -11.45 5.50
C ASN A 954 -5.91 -12.84 5.65
N LEU A 955 -5.75 -13.50 6.81
CA LEU A 955 -6.40 -14.78 7.09
C LEU A 955 -7.93 -14.64 7.03
N VAL A 956 -8.47 -13.63 7.72
CA VAL A 956 -9.91 -13.32 7.68
C VAL A 956 -10.36 -12.99 6.25
N GLY A 957 -9.58 -12.18 5.53
CA GLY A 957 -9.85 -11.82 4.13
C GLY A 957 -9.99 -13.02 3.19
N MET A 958 -9.30 -14.12 3.49
CA MET A 958 -9.37 -15.39 2.74
C MET A 958 -10.30 -16.44 3.36
N GLY A 959 -11.11 -16.08 4.37
CA GLY A 959 -12.06 -16.99 5.01
C GLY A 959 -11.41 -18.04 5.93
N ILE A 960 -10.17 -17.85 6.35
CA ILE A 960 -9.48 -18.71 7.31
C ILE A 960 -9.76 -18.17 8.72
N ILE A 961 -10.17 -19.03 9.65
CA ILE A 961 -10.56 -18.63 11.01
C ILE A 961 -9.30 -18.48 11.88
N PRO A 962 -8.93 -17.26 12.35
CA PRO A 962 -7.83 -17.08 13.29
C PRO A 962 -8.33 -17.26 14.74
N LEU A 963 -7.76 -18.22 15.46
CA LEU A 963 -8.09 -18.53 16.85
C LEU A 963 -6.89 -18.26 17.76
N CYS A 964 -7.11 -17.52 18.84
CA CYS A 964 -6.14 -17.34 19.91
C CYS A 964 -6.43 -18.26 21.09
N PHE A 965 -5.42 -18.93 21.62
CA PHE A 965 -5.53 -19.56 22.94
C PHE A 965 -5.87 -18.52 24.02
N LYS A 966 -6.48 -18.96 25.13
CA LYS A 966 -6.69 -18.08 26.28
C LYS A 966 -5.37 -17.68 26.94
N PRO A 967 -5.31 -16.54 27.64
CA PRO A 967 -4.11 -16.13 28.36
C PRO A 967 -3.58 -17.24 29.27
N GLY A 968 -2.31 -17.61 29.12
CA GLY A 968 -1.67 -18.69 29.87
C GLY A 968 -1.86 -20.10 29.29
N GLU A 969 -2.63 -20.24 28.20
CA GLU A 969 -2.80 -21.50 27.48
C GLU A 969 -2.00 -21.53 26.17
N ASP A 970 -1.49 -22.71 25.83
CA ASP A 970 -0.91 -22.99 24.52
C ASP A 970 -0.91 -24.49 24.21
N VAL A 971 -0.28 -24.85 23.09
CA VAL A 971 -0.14 -26.22 22.62
C VAL A 971 0.51 -27.13 23.67
N ASP A 972 1.51 -26.64 24.40
CA ASP A 972 2.28 -27.43 25.36
C ASP A 972 1.54 -27.52 26.72
N THR A 973 0.95 -26.44 27.22
CA THR A 973 0.18 -26.44 28.47
C THR A 973 -1.11 -27.26 28.36
N LEU A 974 -1.76 -27.23 27.20
CA LEU A 974 -2.93 -28.05 26.92
C LEU A 974 -2.54 -29.48 26.52
N GLY A 975 -1.25 -29.81 26.38
CA GLY A 975 -0.78 -31.14 25.99
C GLY A 975 -1.29 -31.58 24.62
N LEU A 976 -1.37 -30.67 23.65
CA LEU A 976 -1.77 -30.92 22.28
C LEU A 976 -0.56 -31.43 21.48
N THR A 977 -0.64 -32.66 21.00
CA THR A 977 0.46 -33.29 20.26
C THR A 977 0.51 -32.84 18.81
N GLY A 978 -0.64 -32.46 18.24
CA GLY A 978 -0.85 -32.24 16.81
C GLY A 978 -1.23 -33.52 16.06
N HIS A 979 -1.43 -34.64 16.74
CA HIS A 979 -1.92 -35.90 16.13
C HIS A 979 -3.42 -36.11 16.32
N GLU A 980 -4.05 -35.25 17.11
CA GLU A 980 -5.50 -35.23 17.30
C GLU A 980 -6.22 -34.72 16.05
N ARG A 981 -7.52 -34.99 15.97
CA ARG A 981 -8.44 -34.31 15.05
C ARG A 981 -9.19 -33.22 15.79
N TYR A 982 -9.37 -32.07 15.15
CA TYR A 982 -9.85 -30.84 15.76
C TYR A 982 -11.19 -30.41 15.17
N THR A 983 -12.15 -30.12 16.03
CA THR A 983 -13.46 -29.58 15.66
C THR A 983 -13.63 -28.21 16.34
N VAL A 984 -13.97 -27.19 15.54
CA VAL A 984 -14.22 -25.81 16.01
C VAL A 984 -15.72 -25.55 15.92
N ASP A 985 -16.34 -25.29 17.06
CA ASP A 985 -17.76 -24.98 17.12
C ASP A 985 -17.99 -23.49 16.85
N LEU A 986 -18.37 -23.16 15.61
CA LEU A 986 -18.75 -21.82 15.20
C LEU A 986 -20.28 -21.69 15.05
N PRO A 987 -20.87 -20.52 15.37
CA PRO A 987 -22.28 -20.27 15.12
C PRO A 987 -22.67 -20.50 13.66
N ARG A 988 -23.84 -21.10 13.43
CA ARG A 988 -24.34 -21.42 12.08
C ARG A 988 -24.88 -20.21 11.32
N LYS A 989 -25.19 -19.12 12.02
CA LYS A 989 -25.66 -17.87 11.43
C LYS A 989 -24.60 -16.80 11.60
N ILE A 990 -24.35 -16.04 10.53
CA ILE A 990 -23.43 -14.90 10.57
C ILE A 990 -23.83 -13.87 11.63
N SER A 991 -25.13 -13.61 11.76
CA SER A 991 -25.68 -12.67 12.76
C SER A 991 -25.33 -12.99 14.21
N ASP A 992 -24.93 -14.23 14.48
CA ASP A 992 -24.65 -14.71 15.82
C ASP A 992 -23.14 -14.63 16.13
N ILE A 993 -22.31 -14.35 15.13
CA ILE A 993 -20.86 -14.19 15.27
C ILE A 993 -20.56 -12.77 15.74
N ARG A 994 -19.86 -12.66 16.88
CA ARG A 994 -19.48 -11.36 17.46
C ARG A 994 -17.97 -11.16 17.41
N PRO A 995 -17.49 -9.89 17.33
CA PRO A 995 -16.08 -9.61 17.44
C PRO A 995 -15.48 -10.15 18.73
N GLY A 996 -14.30 -10.79 18.63
CA GLY A 996 -13.58 -11.35 19.77
C GLY A 996 -14.33 -12.44 20.54
N GLN A 997 -15.34 -13.10 19.94
CA GLN A 997 -16.11 -14.12 20.63
C GLN A 997 -15.28 -15.35 21.01
N ASP A 998 -15.63 -15.98 22.12
CA ASP A 998 -15.05 -17.26 22.51
C ASP A 998 -15.74 -18.42 21.80
N VAL A 999 -14.94 -19.36 21.31
CA VAL A 999 -15.38 -20.58 20.65
C VAL A 999 -14.75 -21.80 21.31
N THR A 1000 -15.50 -22.90 21.32
CA THR A 1000 -15.02 -24.17 21.87
C THR A 1000 -14.33 -24.97 20.78
N VAL A 1001 -13.13 -25.46 21.09
CA VAL A 1001 -12.40 -26.42 20.27
C VAL A 1001 -12.39 -27.77 21.00
N THR A 1002 -12.79 -28.82 20.29
CA THR A 1002 -12.81 -30.20 20.81
C THR A 1002 -11.91 -31.08 19.96
N THR A 1003 -11.19 -31.99 20.62
CA THR A 1003 -10.41 -33.02 19.94
C THR A 1003 -11.12 -34.37 19.94
N ASP A 1004 -10.76 -35.25 19.01
CA ASP A 1004 -11.24 -36.64 18.99
C ASP A 1004 -10.73 -37.50 20.16
N THR A 1005 -9.73 -37.01 20.90
CA THR A 1005 -9.27 -37.59 22.17
C THR A 1005 -10.15 -37.21 23.37
N GLY A 1006 -11.20 -36.41 23.16
CA GLY A 1006 -12.12 -35.94 24.20
C GLY A 1006 -11.65 -34.68 24.95
N LYS A 1007 -10.52 -34.09 24.56
CA LYS A 1007 -10.04 -32.83 25.14
C LYS A 1007 -10.86 -31.67 24.59
N SER A 1008 -11.20 -30.72 25.45
CA SER A 1008 -11.93 -29.51 25.07
C SER A 1008 -11.30 -28.30 25.72
N PHE A 1009 -11.17 -27.21 24.96
CA PHE A 1009 -10.60 -25.94 25.41
C PHE A 1009 -11.27 -24.78 24.66
N THR A 1010 -11.09 -23.57 25.20
CA THR A 1010 -11.70 -22.36 24.64
C THR A 1010 -10.63 -21.55 23.91
N CYS A 1011 -10.99 -21.04 22.73
CA CYS A 1011 -10.19 -20.08 21.99
C CYS A 1011 -10.99 -18.80 21.75
N THR A 1012 -10.31 -17.66 21.68
CA THR A 1012 -10.92 -16.43 21.20
C THR A 1012 -10.82 -16.37 19.68
N ALA A 1013 -11.96 -16.25 18.99
CA ALA A 1013 -12.01 -16.03 17.56
C ALA A 1013 -11.65 -14.58 17.24
N ARG A 1014 -10.54 -14.40 16.52
CA ARG A 1014 -9.93 -13.09 16.23
C ARG A 1014 -10.53 -12.38 15.01
N PHE A 1015 -11.85 -12.44 14.91
CA PHE A 1015 -12.64 -11.49 14.15
C PHE A 1015 -12.71 -10.23 14.99
N ASP A 1016 -11.81 -9.29 14.72
CA ASP A 1016 -11.65 -8.13 15.62
C ASP A 1016 -12.66 -7.02 15.32
N THR A 1017 -13.51 -7.14 14.29
CA THR A 1017 -14.45 -6.09 13.87
C THR A 1017 -15.75 -6.64 13.32
N GLU A 1018 -16.86 -5.89 13.35
CA GLU A 1018 -18.15 -6.35 12.83
C GLU A 1018 -18.11 -6.66 11.32
N VAL A 1019 -17.37 -5.85 10.54
CA VAL A 1019 -17.14 -6.09 9.11
C VAL A 1019 -16.37 -7.39 8.89
N LEU A 1020 -15.39 -7.67 9.74
CA LEU A 1020 -14.59 -8.91 9.71
C LEU A 1020 -15.33 -10.12 10.33
N ALA A 1021 -16.39 -9.89 11.10
CA ALA A 1021 -17.22 -10.91 11.75
C ALA A 1021 -18.33 -11.44 10.83
N GLN A 1022 -18.37 -11.02 9.55
CA GLN A 1022 -19.20 -11.62 8.50
C GLN A 1022 -18.40 -12.65 7.69
N PRO A 1023 -18.25 -13.90 8.14
CA PRO A 1023 -17.58 -14.94 7.37
C PRO A 1023 -18.49 -15.43 6.24
N SER A 1024 -18.60 -14.62 5.19
CA SER A 1024 -18.68 -15.18 3.84
C SER A 1024 -17.31 -15.76 3.47
N ALA A 1025 -17.25 -16.64 2.48
CA ALA A 1025 -16.03 -17.39 2.13
C ALA A 1025 -14.77 -16.53 1.85
N SER A 1026 -14.92 -15.21 1.63
CA SER A 1026 -13.84 -14.21 1.54
C SER A 1026 -14.43 -12.79 1.54
N VAL A 1027 -13.69 -11.79 2.08
CA VAL A 1027 -14.06 -10.36 2.00
C VAL A 1027 -14.23 -9.91 0.55
N VAL A 1028 -13.39 -10.40 -0.35
CA VAL A 1028 -13.45 -10.03 -1.78
C VAL A 1028 -14.71 -10.61 -2.43
N ILE A 1029 -15.10 -11.84 -2.07
CA ILE A 1029 -16.36 -12.47 -2.53
C ILE A 1029 -17.56 -11.67 -2.05
N ASP A 1030 -17.55 -11.19 -0.80
CA ASP A 1030 -18.63 -10.35 -0.26
C ASP A 1030 -18.79 -9.05 -1.05
N ILE A 1031 -17.68 -8.35 -1.29
CA ILE A 1031 -17.67 -7.10 -2.06
C ILE A 1031 -18.21 -7.35 -3.48
N CYS A 1032 -17.79 -8.45 -4.13
CA CYS A 1032 -18.30 -8.84 -5.45
C CYS A 1032 -19.81 -9.07 -5.41
N GLY A 1033 -20.31 -9.82 -4.43
CA GLY A 1033 -21.75 -10.04 -4.23
C GLY A 1033 -22.50 -8.72 -4.04
N ARG A 1034 -22.01 -7.82 -3.18
CA ARG A 1034 -22.62 -6.50 -2.94
C ARG A 1034 -22.62 -5.62 -4.19
N ILE A 1035 -21.56 -5.64 -5.00
CA ILE A 1035 -21.51 -4.89 -6.27
C ILE A 1035 -22.45 -5.53 -7.32
N ALA A 1036 -22.54 -6.86 -7.36
CA ALA A 1036 -23.46 -7.57 -8.25
C ALA A 1036 -24.94 -7.30 -7.89
N ILE A 1037 -25.24 -7.19 -6.59
CA ILE A 1037 -26.56 -6.85 -6.05
C ILE A 1037 -26.85 -5.35 -6.16
N SER A 1038 -25.87 -4.46 -6.01
CA SER A 1038 -26.12 -3.01 -6.15
C SER A 1038 -26.49 -2.61 -7.59
N GLY A 1039 -26.25 -3.51 -8.58
CA GLY A 1039 -26.84 -3.44 -9.92
C GLY A 1039 -28.30 -3.89 -10.02
N VAL A 1040 -28.81 -4.63 -9.02
CA VAL A 1040 -30.17 -5.14 -8.91
C VAL A 1040 -30.70 -4.88 -7.49
N GLY A 1041 -31.24 -3.68 -7.25
CA GLY A 1041 -32.28 -3.54 -6.22
C GLY A 1041 -31.87 -3.25 -4.77
N GLN A 1042 -30.98 -2.28 -4.48
CA GLN A 1042 -31.09 -1.52 -3.20
C GLN A 1042 -32.05 -0.32 -3.27
N ARG A 1043 -32.82 -0.19 -4.36
CA ARG A 1043 -33.99 0.70 -4.44
C ARG A 1043 -35.33 -0.01 -4.23
N GLU A 1044 -35.40 -1.35 -4.29
CA GLU A 1044 -36.69 -2.04 -4.44
C GLU A 1044 -37.30 -2.62 -3.17
N MET A 1045 -36.61 -2.63 -2.03
CA MET A 1045 -37.23 -3.10 -0.79
C MET A 1045 -37.96 -2.04 0.04
N ILE A 1046 -38.10 -0.79 -0.42
CA ILE A 1046 -38.98 0.19 0.22
C ILE A 1046 -39.64 1.10 -0.84
N THR A 1047 -40.97 0.98 -0.95
CA THR A 1047 -41.93 1.77 -1.73
C THR A 1047 -42.03 1.50 -3.24
N GLY A 1048 -43.03 0.69 -3.62
CA GLY A 1048 -43.53 0.69 -5.00
C GLY A 1048 -44.40 1.91 -5.26
N VAL A 1049 -43.88 2.90 -6.01
CA VAL A 1049 -44.61 3.86 -6.87
C VAL A 1049 -43.60 4.45 -7.90
N GLY A 1050 -43.95 4.47 -9.19
CA GLY A 1050 -43.12 5.00 -10.30
C GLY A 1050 -42.80 6.50 -10.23
N ARG A 1051 -41.70 6.93 -10.85
CA ARG A 1051 -41.12 8.29 -10.78
C ARG A 1051 -41.33 9.11 -12.05
N VAL A 1052 -41.46 10.43 -11.90
CA VAL A 1052 -41.29 11.47 -12.93
C VAL A 1052 -40.01 12.27 -12.58
N ALA A 1053 -39.11 12.50 -13.53
CA ALA A 1053 -37.91 13.32 -13.35
C ALA A 1053 -38.13 14.75 -13.86
N VAL A 1054 -37.67 15.76 -13.10
CA VAL A 1054 -37.73 17.19 -13.46
C VAL A 1054 -36.34 17.79 -13.23
N PHE A 1055 -35.77 18.47 -14.24
CA PHE A 1055 -34.50 19.21 -14.14
C PHE A 1055 -34.79 20.73 -14.11
N GLU A 1056 -34.24 21.46 -13.14
CA GLU A 1056 -34.47 22.90 -12.96
C GLU A 1056 -33.15 23.68 -13.14
N MET A 1057 -33.09 24.64 -14.06
CA MET A 1057 -31.95 25.55 -14.22
C MET A 1057 -32.36 27.00 -13.99
N THR A 1058 -31.58 27.72 -13.17
CA THR A 1058 -31.81 29.13 -12.82
C THR A 1058 -30.75 29.99 -13.50
N THR A 1059 -31.15 30.98 -14.31
CA THR A 1059 -30.19 31.89 -14.96
C THR A 1059 -30.38 33.35 -14.50
N ASN A 1060 -29.26 34.03 -14.24
CA ASN A 1060 -29.21 35.46 -13.89
C ASN A 1060 -29.25 36.30 -15.18
N CYS A 1061 -30.23 37.19 -15.35
CA CYS A 1061 -30.34 38.02 -16.56
C CYS A 1061 -29.34 39.20 -16.65
N SER A 1062 -28.35 39.32 -15.75
CA SER A 1062 -27.40 40.45 -15.77
C SER A 1062 -25.94 40.13 -15.47
N ALA A 1063 -25.54 38.87 -15.23
CA ALA A 1063 -24.13 38.49 -15.14
C ALA A 1063 -23.97 37.00 -15.49
N GLY A 1064 -23.08 36.68 -16.43
CA GLY A 1064 -22.88 35.35 -17.01
C GLY A 1064 -22.23 34.32 -16.07
N GLY A 1065 -22.88 34.00 -14.95
CA GLY A 1065 -22.54 32.87 -14.09
C GLY A 1065 -23.65 31.82 -14.13
N VAL A 1066 -23.30 30.58 -14.49
CA VAL A 1066 -24.20 29.41 -14.46
C VAL A 1066 -23.87 28.60 -13.21
N GLY A 1067 -24.81 28.51 -12.28
CA GLY A 1067 -24.81 27.50 -11.21
C GLY A 1067 -25.75 26.36 -11.60
N ILE A 1068 -25.22 25.13 -11.62
CA ILE A 1068 -25.99 23.90 -11.84
C ILE A 1068 -26.37 23.36 -10.46
N PHE A 1069 -27.64 23.04 -10.23
CA PHE A 1069 -28.14 22.33 -9.04
C PHE A 1069 -28.76 20.99 -9.44
#